data_AF-A0A4U7DJY1-F1
#
_entry.id   AF-A0A4U7DJY1-F1
#
_cell.length_a   1.000
_cell.length_b   1.000
_cell.length_c   1.000
_cell.angle_alpha   90.00
_cell.angle_beta   90.00
_cell.angle_gamma   90.00
#
_symmetry.space_group_name_H-M   'P 1'
#
loop_
_entity.id
_entity.type
_entity.pdbx_description
1 polymer ?
#
loop_
_entity_poly.entity_id
_entity_poly.type
_entity_poly.pdbx_seq_one_letter_code
_entity_poly.pdbx_strand_id
1 'polypeptide(L)'
;MSIDIDPLREADGITVTDHIENTQFEVYTDRPVEPRRRPESDHYFPVDASVAVETGAIEIPRVAVVETRAGDGTLLTHGDCYTMPDGTYHVGINPAPTKLYLTFDAGFSVSTTDRTTRIDLDTPGTVGLGFRSLHQTPAGTITAPTDPESLMGAVSLLGSALQTTSPERSFPTLRGHPPLIEPGDEFRVPERVEPVDSGVRIVVPPEYRYLYPVVSLAYYFAADVVPGDEPRIEGDEWTYPLEPGFEARTAQVLRQSFHMDCLARTEGFYPVDLHERETTGLDLDWGRLYDLPLAERLGEYLDVPFEAVEPELPQWTLTTDVRPDPENVEMLPFVAGELSIVRSPETVTPVEDDGGVGVGFLGGADRSSARATRREVPAGGVGLGDDEFVRGGASAAVTRGADASAERGAVAAQTDFVRPEPVDTVEHAWVGDGVPLDANKATLDAYHRRLEAGQVEQSRISVLVVCNDEQMREEGNVADLYGLRDMVQFDIEVRHDLTRAEMREALESDVDFLHYIGHVDDRGMQCADSYLDLTDEDLEIGVSAFLLNACQSYQQGEALVHRGSRGGIVTLSDVANSPATTLGRIIARLMNSGFNLRTALHVAKRELITGHQYIVVGDGGTTICRSRGGIATVMDVNSAGAMWDISVRTYPVGPYGVGTLYSPTIDGIDMNYVVPSRAELSDITTDQLCNVLDLGIIPVFYEDELRWSDEGLPD
;
A
#
# COMPACT_ATOMS: atom_id res chain seq x y z
N MET A 1 -9.12 -27.44 7.68
CA MET A 1 -9.30 -27.05 6.27
C MET A 1 -9.90 -25.67 6.25
N SER A 2 -9.35 -24.77 5.44
CA SER A 2 -9.79 -23.37 5.31
C SER A 2 -11.04 -23.23 4.43
N ILE A 3 -11.25 -24.16 3.50
CA ILE A 3 -12.36 -24.16 2.55
C ILE A 3 -13.17 -25.46 2.66
N ASP A 4 -14.49 -25.33 2.80
CA ASP A 4 -15.44 -26.43 2.73
C ASP A 4 -16.23 -26.37 1.41
N ILE A 5 -16.55 -27.55 0.84
CA ILE A 5 -17.21 -27.68 -0.45
C ILE A 5 -18.34 -28.71 -0.33
N ASP A 6 -19.57 -28.23 -0.49
CA ASP A 6 -20.79 -29.03 -0.30
C ASP A 6 -21.69 -28.98 -1.55
N PRO A 7 -22.44 -30.05 -1.86
CA PRO A 7 -23.44 -30.01 -2.93
C PRO A 7 -24.61 -29.07 -2.58
N LEU A 8 -25.11 -28.34 -3.58
CA LEU A 8 -26.30 -27.50 -3.43
C LEU A 8 -27.56 -28.35 -3.18
N ARG A 9 -28.49 -27.82 -2.37
CA ARG A 9 -29.75 -28.51 -2.02
C ARG A 9 -30.93 -28.13 -2.90
N GLU A 10 -30.99 -26.88 -3.34
CA GLU A 10 -32.13 -26.30 -4.07
C GLU A 10 -31.83 -26.05 -5.55
N ALA A 11 -30.58 -26.19 -5.96
CA ALA A 11 -30.09 -26.02 -7.32
C ALA A 11 -28.99 -27.05 -7.65
N ASP A 12 -28.62 -27.12 -8.92
CA ASP A 12 -27.58 -28.01 -9.41
C ASP A 12 -26.22 -27.32 -9.30
N GLY A 13 -25.32 -27.88 -8.49
CA GLY A 13 -23.97 -27.35 -8.30
C GLY A 13 -23.39 -27.60 -6.92
N ILE A 14 -22.45 -26.74 -6.54
CA ILE A 14 -21.78 -26.76 -5.24
C ILE A 14 -21.80 -25.39 -4.58
N THR A 15 -21.75 -25.39 -3.27
CA THR A 15 -21.47 -24.23 -2.43
C THR A 15 -20.06 -24.35 -1.90
N VAL A 16 -19.32 -23.25 -1.94
CA VAL A 16 -17.95 -23.14 -1.44
C VAL A 16 -17.96 -22.14 -0.31
N THR A 17 -17.45 -22.55 0.85
CA THR A 17 -17.35 -21.71 2.04
C THR A 17 -15.88 -21.53 2.39
N ASP A 18 -15.40 -20.29 2.28
CA ASP A 18 -14.08 -19.88 2.74
C ASP A 18 -14.20 -19.33 4.17
N HIS A 19 -13.62 -20.08 5.12
CA HIS A 19 -13.70 -19.75 6.54
C HIS A 19 -12.67 -18.71 7.00
N ILE A 20 -11.68 -18.40 6.17
CA ILE A 20 -10.72 -17.34 6.44
C ILE A 20 -11.38 -16.02 6.07
N GLU A 21 -11.84 -15.92 4.82
CA GLU A 21 -12.50 -14.71 4.31
C GLU A 21 -13.94 -14.54 4.79
N ASN A 22 -14.47 -15.50 5.54
CA ASN A 22 -15.86 -15.55 6.02
C ASN A 22 -16.88 -15.33 4.88
N THR A 23 -16.64 -15.99 3.75
CA THR A 23 -17.42 -15.80 2.52
C THR A 23 -17.94 -17.12 1.98
N GLN A 24 -19.04 -17.03 1.25
CA GLN A 24 -19.68 -18.17 0.62
C GLN A 24 -20.10 -17.80 -0.80
N PHE A 25 -19.84 -18.69 -1.74
CA PHE A 25 -20.29 -18.52 -3.12
C PHE A 25 -20.69 -19.85 -3.74
N GLU A 26 -21.49 -19.76 -4.81
CA GLU A 26 -22.05 -20.90 -5.50
C GLU A 26 -21.40 -21.06 -6.87
N VAL A 27 -21.19 -22.32 -7.26
CA VAL A 27 -20.78 -22.72 -8.61
C VAL A 27 -21.84 -23.68 -9.13
N TYR A 28 -22.56 -23.28 -10.17
CA TYR A 28 -23.65 -24.06 -10.73
C TYR A 28 -23.15 -25.03 -11.80
N THR A 29 -23.88 -26.14 -11.94
CA THR A 29 -23.63 -27.19 -12.93
C THR A 29 -24.88 -27.47 -13.76
N ASP A 30 -24.75 -28.24 -14.83
CA ASP A 30 -25.90 -28.63 -15.69
C ASP A 30 -26.75 -29.76 -15.09
N ARG A 31 -26.35 -30.29 -13.93
CA ARG A 31 -26.94 -31.44 -13.24
C ARG A 31 -26.51 -31.47 -11.76
N PRO A 32 -27.21 -32.21 -10.88
CA PRO A 32 -26.73 -32.45 -9.53
C PRO A 32 -25.36 -33.14 -9.53
N VAL A 33 -24.46 -32.69 -8.67
CA VAL A 33 -23.10 -33.23 -8.54
C VAL A 33 -22.80 -33.65 -7.12
N GLU A 34 -21.98 -34.70 -6.97
CA GLU A 34 -21.40 -35.10 -5.68
C GLU A 34 -19.89 -34.80 -5.73
N PRO A 35 -19.40 -33.75 -5.05
CA PRO A 35 -17.99 -33.40 -5.06
C PRO A 35 -17.15 -34.51 -4.40
N ARG A 36 -16.18 -35.05 -5.14
CA ARG A 36 -15.23 -36.05 -4.62
C ARG A 36 -13.87 -35.41 -4.40
N ARG A 37 -13.32 -35.50 -3.20
CA ARG A 37 -12.00 -34.93 -2.90
C ARG A 37 -10.94 -35.44 -3.87
N ARG A 38 -10.05 -34.54 -4.31
CA ARG A 38 -8.84 -34.85 -5.08
C ARG A 38 -7.61 -34.17 -4.46
N PRO A 39 -6.40 -34.65 -4.77
CA PRO A 39 -5.17 -33.96 -4.40
C PRO A 39 -5.13 -32.53 -4.95
N GLU A 40 -4.71 -31.59 -4.11
CA GLU A 40 -4.51 -30.19 -4.44
C GLU A 40 -3.39 -30.04 -5.50
N SER A 41 -2.40 -30.94 -5.49
CA SER A 41 -1.31 -31.04 -6.46
C SER A 41 -1.73 -31.40 -7.89
N ASP A 42 -3.00 -31.78 -8.11
CA ASP A 42 -3.51 -32.06 -9.46
C ASP A 42 -3.80 -30.76 -10.25
N HIS A 43 -3.76 -29.60 -9.58
CA HIS A 43 -3.91 -28.30 -10.23
C HIS A 43 -2.55 -27.70 -10.57
N TYR A 44 -2.50 -27.01 -11.70
CA TYR A 44 -1.31 -26.26 -12.13
C TYR A 44 -0.95 -25.15 -11.13
N PHE A 45 -1.95 -24.45 -10.58
CA PHE A 45 -1.75 -23.43 -9.56
C PHE A 45 -2.00 -23.98 -8.16
N PRO A 46 -1.33 -23.45 -7.12
CA PRO A 46 -1.61 -23.80 -5.74
C PRO A 46 -3.08 -23.54 -5.38
N VAL A 47 -3.69 -24.48 -4.67
CA VAL A 47 -5.07 -24.41 -4.16
C VAL A 47 -5.15 -24.95 -2.74
N ASP A 48 -6.08 -24.43 -1.94
CA ASP A 48 -6.30 -24.85 -0.55
C ASP A 48 -7.22 -26.09 -0.46
N ALA A 49 -8.12 -26.24 -1.44
CA ALA A 49 -9.05 -27.36 -1.51
C ALA A 49 -9.31 -27.77 -2.96
N SER A 50 -9.44 -29.09 -3.20
CA SER A 50 -9.81 -29.61 -4.51
C SER A 50 -10.85 -30.74 -4.47
N VAL A 51 -11.78 -30.67 -5.42
CA VAL A 51 -12.80 -31.69 -5.67
C VAL A 51 -12.94 -32.03 -7.15
N ALA A 52 -13.63 -33.14 -7.43
CA ALA A 52 -14.06 -33.60 -8.74
C ALA A 52 -15.56 -33.69 -8.84
N VAL A 53 -16.09 -33.22 -9.96
CA VAL A 53 -17.50 -33.35 -10.33
C VAL A 53 -17.62 -33.82 -11.77
N GLU A 54 -18.70 -34.55 -12.07
CA GLU A 54 -19.07 -34.93 -13.45
C GLU A 54 -20.10 -33.93 -13.95
N THR A 55 -19.75 -33.11 -14.94
CA THR A 55 -20.63 -32.04 -15.44
C THR A 55 -20.38 -31.76 -16.91
N GLY A 56 -21.39 -31.22 -17.60
CA GLY A 56 -21.26 -30.65 -18.94
C GLY A 56 -20.99 -29.14 -18.93
N ALA A 57 -21.19 -28.47 -17.80
CA ALA A 57 -21.00 -27.04 -17.70
C ALA A 57 -20.66 -26.57 -16.29
N ILE A 58 -19.97 -25.43 -16.23
CA ILE A 58 -19.70 -24.67 -15.00
C ILE A 58 -20.26 -23.27 -15.22
N GLU A 59 -21.08 -22.79 -14.29
CA GLU A 59 -21.64 -21.44 -14.34
C GLU A 59 -21.41 -20.72 -13.02
N ILE A 60 -20.99 -19.46 -13.13
CA ILE A 60 -20.69 -18.59 -11.99
C ILE A 60 -21.66 -17.41 -12.05
N PRO A 61 -22.34 -17.06 -10.94
CA PRO A 61 -23.33 -15.98 -10.89
C PRO A 61 -22.72 -14.57 -10.89
N ARG A 62 -21.70 -14.34 -11.73
CA ARG A 62 -21.08 -13.04 -11.94
C ARG A 62 -20.47 -12.94 -13.34
N VAL A 63 -20.24 -11.71 -13.79
CA VAL A 63 -19.37 -11.42 -14.93
C VAL A 63 -17.91 -11.59 -14.49
N ALA A 64 -17.16 -12.44 -15.18
CA ALA A 64 -15.77 -12.73 -14.89
C ALA A 64 -14.97 -12.92 -16.18
N VAL A 65 -13.71 -12.53 -16.15
CA VAL A 65 -12.74 -12.88 -17.19
C VAL A 65 -12.24 -14.28 -16.90
N VAL A 66 -12.24 -15.12 -17.93
CA VAL A 66 -11.76 -16.51 -17.89
C VAL A 66 -10.43 -16.59 -18.60
N GLU A 67 -9.39 -16.98 -17.87
CA GLU A 67 -8.05 -17.23 -18.40
C GLU A 67 -7.88 -18.71 -18.73
N THR A 68 -7.45 -19.03 -19.95
CA THR A 68 -7.27 -20.41 -20.39
C THR A 68 -5.81 -20.67 -20.72
N ARG A 69 -5.27 -21.73 -20.11
CA ARG A 69 -3.92 -22.24 -20.34
C ARG A 69 -3.97 -23.65 -20.93
N ALA A 70 -2.97 -23.96 -21.76
CA ALA A 70 -2.71 -25.32 -22.20
C ALA A 70 -2.27 -26.20 -21.01
N GLY A 71 -2.26 -27.52 -21.19
CA GLY A 71 -1.80 -28.47 -20.17
C GLY A 71 -0.32 -28.32 -19.76
N ASP A 72 0.48 -27.56 -20.52
CA ASP A 72 1.86 -27.19 -20.15
C ASP A 72 1.95 -25.84 -19.43
N GLY A 73 0.82 -25.16 -19.19
CA GLY A 73 0.76 -23.86 -18.51
C GLY A 73 0.77 -22.65 -19.45
N THR A 74 1.01 -22.82 -20.76
CA THR A 74 1.05 -21.70 -21.73
C THR A 74 -0.29 -20.97 -21.78
N LEU A 75 -0.30 -19.64 -21.60
CA LEU A 75 -1.51 -18.82 -21.75
C LEU A 75 -1.95 -18.83 -23.21
N LEU A 76 -3.16 -19.33 -23.47
CA LEU A 76 -3.71 -19.43 -24.82
C LEU A 76 -4.63 -18.24 -25.14
N THR A 77 -5.47 -17.86 -24.18
CA THR A 77 -6.44 -16.78 -24.33
C THR A 77 -6.96 -16.35 -22.96
N HIS A 78 -7.49 -15.13 -22.88
CA HIS A 78 -8.29 -14.66 -21.76
C HIS A 78 -9.43 -13.80 -22.30
N GLY A 79 -10.60 -13.87 -21.66
CA GLY A 79 -11.76 -13.09 -22.08
C GLY A 79 -13.04 -13.61 -21.48
N ASP A 80 -14.16 -13.10 -21.98
CA ASP A 80 -15.51 -13.43 -21.53
C ASP A 80 -16.34 -14.13 -22.62
N CYS A 81 -15.79 -14.29 -23.83
CA CYS A 81 -16.44 -14.97 -24.95
C CYS A 81 -15.41 -15.56 -25.94
N TYR A 82 -15.28 -16.89 -25.97
CA TYR A 82 -14.40 -17.60 -26.93
C TYR A 82 -14.68 -19.11 -26.94
N THR A 83 -14.01 -19.84 -27.83
CA THR A 83 -14.12 -21.30 -27.96
C THR A 83 -12.74 -21.92 -28.09
N MET A 84 -12.55 -23.09 -27.48
CA MET A 84 -11.33 -23.88 -27.50
C MET A 84 -11.62 -25.29 -28.07
N PRO A 85 -10.73 -25.83 -28.91
CA PRO A 85 -10.87 -27.19 -29.46
C PRO A 85 -10.63 -28.26 -28.38
N ASP A 86 -10.74 -29.53 -28.72
CA ASP A 86 -10.37 -30.63 -27.81
C ASP A 86 -8.91 -30.54 -27.35
N GLY A 87 -8.70 -30.60 -26.04
CA GLY A 87 -7.39 -30.54 -25.40
C GLY A 87 -7.47 -30.65 -23.89
N THR A 88 -6.32 -30.62 -23.24
CA THR A 88 -6.18 -30.52 -21.78
C THR A 88 -6.00 -29.05 -21.42
N TYR A 89 -6.83 -28.54 -20.52
CA TYR A 89 -6.85 -27.13 -20.15
C TYR A 89 -6.77 -26.91 -18.65
N HIS A 90 -6.04 -25.87 -18.26
CA HIS A 90 -6.13 -25.24 -16.95
C HIS A 90 -6.82 -23.89 -17.12
N VAL A 91 -7.97 -23.73 -16.49
CA VAL A 91 -8.79 -22.52 -16.62
C VAL A 91 -8.81 -21.79 -15.29
N GLY A 92 -8.28 -20.57 -15.27
CA GLY A 92 -8.32 -19.67 -14.13
C GLY A 92 -9.52 -18.74 -14.21
N ILE A 93 -10.25 -18.63 -13.12
CA ILE A 93 -11.32 -17.65 -12.95
C ILE A 93 -11.04 -16.93 -11.64
N ASN A 94 -11.27 -15.63 -11.63
CA ASN A 94 -11.16 -14.81 -10.43
C ASN A 94 -12.55 -14.44 -9.88
N PRO A 95 -13.34 -15.41 -9.36
CA PRO A 95 -14.60 -15.07 -8.72
C PRO A 95 -14.33 -14.44 -7.35
N ALA A 96 -14.48 -13.12 -7.18
CA ALA A 96 -14.34 -12.50 -5.86
C ALA A 96 -15.22 -13.23 -4.80
N PRO A 97 -14.69 -13.77 -3.69
CA PRO A 97 -13.40 -13.49 -3.09
C PRO A 97 -12.40 -14.68 -3.09
N THR A 98 -12.55 -15.66 -3.98
CA THR A 98 -11.70 -16.87 -4.01
C THR A 98 -11.14 -17.09 -5.41
N LYS A 99 -9.93 -17.63 -5.56
CA LYS A 99 -9.45 -18.08 -6.87
C LYS A 99 -10.07 -19.43 -7.20
N LEU A 100 -10.65 -19.55 -8.40
CA LEU A 100 -11.22 -20.80 -8.91
C LEU A 100 -10.37 -21.28 -10.09
N TYR A 101 -9.85 -22.48 -9.98
CA TYR A 101 -9.12 -23.16 -11.03
C TYR A 101 -9.88 -24.38 -11.48
N LEU A 102 -10.06 -24.52 -12.79
CA LEU A 102 -10.64 -25.68 -13.42
C LEU A 102 -9.58 -26.47 -14.18
N THR A 103 -9.65 -27.80 -14.14
CA THR A 103 -8.78 -28.67 -14.96
C THR A 103 -9.62 -29.75 -15.62
N PHE A 104 -9.59 -29.88 -16.94
CA PHE A 104 -10.40 -30.87 -17.68
C PHE A 104 -9.81 -31.18 -19.06
N ASP A 105 -10.26 -32.30 -19.63
CA ASP A 105 -9.85 -32.82 -20.95
C ASP A 105 -11.04 -32.79 -21.93
N ALA A 106 -11.33 -31.62 -22.51
CA ALA A 106 -12.41 -31.44 -23.49
C ALA A 106 -12.31 -30.10 -24.22
N GLY A 107 -12.85 -30.02 -25.43
CA GLY A 107 -13.21 -28.74 -26.06
C GLY A 107 -14.30 -28.03 -25.25
N PHE A 108 -14.30 -26.71 -25.29
CA PHE A 108 -15.24 -25.91 -24.51
C PHE A 108 -15.47 -24.51 -25.10
N SER A 109 -16.53 -23.86 -24.63
CA SER A 109 -16.81 -22.45 -24.92
C SER A 109 -17.05 -21.65 -23.65
N VAL A 110 -16.57 -20.41 -23.65
CA VAL A 110 -16.89 -19.40 -22.63
C VAL A 110 -17.94 -18.46 -23.20
N SER A 111 -18.98 -18.19 -22.42
CA SER A 111 -19.96 -17.16 -22.73
C SER A 111 -20.37 -16.41 -21.47
N THR A 112 -20.51 -15.09 -21.59
CA THR A 112 -20.86 -14.22 -20.48
C THR A 112 -22.12 -13.42 -20.81
N THR A 113 -23.06 -13.41 -19.87
CA THR A 113 -24.25 -12.56 -19.90
C THR A 113 -23.99 -11.26 -19.12
N ASP A 114 -25.01 -10.44 -18.91
CA ASP A 114 -24.91 -9.27 -18.02
C ASP A 114 -24.75 -9.66 -16.54
N ARG A 115 -24.93 -10.94 -16.18
CA ARG A 115 -24.96 -11.40 -14.78
C ARG A 115 -24.14 -12.65 -14.49
N THR A 116 -23.83 -13.48 -15.48
CA THR A 116 -23.24 -14.80 -15.27
C THR A 116 -22.16 -15.09 -16.31
N THR A 117 -21.17 -15.88 -15.92
CA THR A 117 -20.11 -16.40 -16.81
C THR A 117 -20.24 -17.91 -16.83
N ARG A 118 -20.33 -18.48 -18.02
CA ARG A 118 -20.61 -19.90 -18.24
C ARG A 118 -19.56 -20.53 -19.13
N ILE A 119 -19.13 -21.72 -18.74
CA ILE A 119 -18.19 -22.59 -19.45
C ILE A 119 -18.95 -23.86 -19.81
N ASP A 120 -19.18 -24.09 -21.09
CA ASP A 120 -19.85 -25.28 -21.62
C ASP A 120 -18.81 -26.20 -22.27
N LEU A 121 -18.73 -27.45 -21.81
CA LEU A 121 -17.88 -28.49 -22.38
C LEU A 121 -18.58 -29.15 -23.56
N ASP A 122 -17.84 -29.42 -24.64
CA ASP A 122 -18.36 -30.12 -25.83
C ASP A 122 -18.83 -31.54 -25.50
N THR A 123 -18.14 -32.19 -24.54
CA THR A 123 -18.52 -33.49 -23.99
C THR A 123 -18.51 -33.42 -22.46
N PRO A 124 -19.63 -33.78 -21.78
CA PRO A 124 -19.64 -33.88 -20.33
C PRO A 124 -18.58 -34.85 -19.81
N GLY A 125 -17.90 -34.48 -18.73
CA GLY A 125 -16.85 -35.30 -18.13
C GLY A 125 -16.43 -34.84 -16.74
N THR A 126 -15.33 -35.43 -16.26
CA THR A 126 -14.77 -35.12 -14.94
C THR A 126 -14.06 -33.76 -14.97
N VAL A 127 -14.51 -32.82 -14.15
CA VAL A 127 -13.92 -31.48 -14.02
C VAL A 127 -13.19 -31.34 -12.69
N GLY A 128 -11.88 -31.03 -12.78
CA GLY A 128 -11.01 -30.35 -11.81
C GLY A 128 -11.66 -29.14 -11.20
N LEU A 129 -11.96 -29.08 -9.90
CA LEU A 129 -12.28 -27.82 -9.23
C LEU A 129 -11.29 -27.61 -8.11
N GLY A 130 -10.56 -26.50 -8.17
CA GLY A 130 -9.56 -26.09 -7.20
C GLY A 130 -9.88 -24.69 -6.70
N PHE A 131 -9.85 -24.51 -5.38
CA PHE A 131 -10.21 -23.26 -4.73
C PHE A 131 -9.04 -22.77 -3.88
N ARG A 132 -8.67 -21.50 -4.02
CA ARG A 132 -7.67 -20.85 -3.16
C ARG A 132 -8.24 -19.57 -2.55
N SER A 133 -8.16 -19.48 -1.23
CA SER A 133 -8.45 -18.26 -0.48
C SER A 133 -7.51 -17.15 -0.91
N LEU A 134 -7.98 -15.91 -0.97
CA LEU A 134 -7.08 -14.77 -1.15
C LEU A 134 -6.29 -14.48 0.13
N HIS A 135 -6.74 -15.02 1.26
CA HIS A 135 -6.12 -14.89 2.57
C HIS A 135 -5.87 -13.41 2.93
N GLN A 136 -6.78 -12.49 2.55
CA GLN A 136 -6.69 -11.06 2.84
C GLN A 136 -7.03 -10.74 4.29
N THR A 137 -7.75 -11.64 4.95
CA THR A 137 -8.03 -11.65 6.38
C THR A 137 -7.16 -12.69 7.09
N PRO A 138 -6.80 -12.49 8.37
CA PRO A 138 -5.95 -13.43 9.11
C PRO A 138 -6.66 -14.76 9.39
N ALA A 139 -5.96 -15.89 9.23
CA ALA A 139 -6.50 -17.23 9.57
C ALA A 139 -6.86 -17.42 11.06
N GLY A 140 -6.38 -16.55 11.94
CA GLY A 140 -6.69 -16.53 13.37
C GLY A 140 -5.80 -15.57 14.16
N THR A 141 -6.00 -15.55 15.47
CA THR A 141 -5.22 -14.74 16.43
C THR A 141 -4.43 -15.65 17.35
N ILE A 142 -3.11 -15.48 17.39
CA ILE A 142 -2.19 -16.12 18.33
C ILE A 142 -2.20 -15.31 19.63
N THR A 143 -2.50 -15.95 20.75
CA THR A 143 -2.33 -15.34 22.07
C THR A 143 -0.93 -15.67 22.56
N ALA A 144 -0.14 -14.68 22.99
CA ALA A 144 1.21 -14.90 23.49
C ALA A 144 1.59 -13.95 24.64
N PRO A 145 2.43 -14.41 25.60
CA PRO A 145 3.13 -13.50 26.50
C PRO A 145 3.99 -12.52 25.71
N THR A 146 4.07 -11.28 26.18
CA THR A 146 4.77 -10.19 25.48
C THR A 146 6.27 -10.18 25.71
N ASP A 147 6.83 -11.08 26.53
CA ASP A 147 8.28 -11.18 26.65
C ASP A 147 8.91 -11.62 25.30
N PRO A 148 10.09 -11.09 24.93
CA PRO A 148 10.66 -11.34 23.61
C PRO A 148 10.86 -12.82 23.23
N GLU A 149 11.17 -13.69 24.20
CA GLU A 149 11.39 -15.12 23.93
C GLU A 149 10.09 -15.83 23.59
N SER A 150 9.00 -15.53 24.31
CA SER A 150 7.66 -16.02 23.95
C SER A 150 7.19 -15.49 22.59
N LEU A 151 7.46 -14.21 22.29
CA LEU A 151 7.08 -13.60 21.02
C LEU A 151 7.83 -14.17 19.81
N MET A 152 9.07 -14.63 19.97
CA MET A 152 9.79 -15.33 18.89
C MET A 152 8.99 -16.51 18.34
N GLY A 153 8.31 -17.25 19.21
CA GLY A 153 7.41 -18.35 18.80
C GLY A 153 6.21 -17.87 18.00
N ALA A 154 5.60 -16.74 18.37
CA ALA A 154 4.48 -16.15 17.62
C ALA A 154 4.94 -15.62 16.26
N VAL A 155 6.09 -14.92 16.21
CA VAL A 155 6.67 -14.36 14.98
C VAL A 155 7.08 -15.47 14.00
N SER A 156 7.54 -16.62 14.49
CA SER A 156 7.86 -17.79 13.67
C SER A 156 6.64 -18.35 12.92
N LEU A 157 5.44 -18.14 13.45
CA LEU A 157 4.19 -18.63 12.85
C LEU A 157 3.59 -17.66 11.83
N LEU A 158 4.14 -16.45 11.65
CA LEU A 158 3.61 -15.49 10.68
C LEU A 158 3.61 -16.04 9.24
N GLY A 159 4.59 -16.89 8.92
CA GLY A 159 4.72 -17.55 7.63
C GLY A 159 3.62 -18.57 7.30
N SER A 160 2.75 -18.93 8.25
CA SER A 160 1.61 -19.84 8.01
C SER A 160 0.65 -19.32 6.94
N ALA A 161 0.72 -18.02 6.63
CA ALA A 161 -0.11 -17.39 5.61
C ALA A 161 0.43 -17.54 4.18
N LEU A 162 1.64 -18.07 4.00
CA LEU A 162 2.22 -18.33 2.68
C LEU A 162 1.55 -19.51 2.00
N GLN A 163 1.15 -19.31 0.74
CA GLN A 163 0.53 -20.35 -0.09
C GLN A 163 1.56 -21.28 -0.75
N THR A 164 2.84 -20.89 -0.71
CA THR A 164 3.96 -21.62 -1.31
C THR A 164 5.29 -21.13 -0.73
N THR A 165 6.30 -22.01 -0.74
CA THR A 165 7.70 -21.68 -0.42
C THR A 165 8.56 -21.47 -1.67
N SER A 166 7.98 -21.55 -2.87
CA SER A 166 8.64 -21.24 -4.15
C SER A 166 8.84 -19.72 -4.34
N PRO A 167 9.55 -19.27 -5.39
CA PRO A 167 9.65 -17.84 -5.72
C PRO A 167 8.31 -17.14 -5.99
N GLU A 168 7.28 -17.93 -6.32
CA GLU A 168 5.92 -17.46 -6.58
C GLU A 168 5.30 -16.72 -5.38
N ARG A 169 5.80 -16.92 -4.16
CA ARG A 169 5.37 -16.17 -2.97
C ARG A 169 5.61 -14.65 -3.07
N SER A 170 6.44 -14.22 -4.01
CA SER A 170 6.55 -12.80 -4.39
C SER A 170 5.30 -12.25 -5.08
N PHE A 171 4.34 -13.08 -5.51
CA PHE A 171 3.00 -12.61 -5.90
C PHE A 171 2.15 -12.30 -4.65
N PRO A 172 1.46 -11.15 -4.60
CA PRO A 172 0.67 -10.77 -3.43
C PRO A 172 -0.42 -11.78 -3.07
N THR A 173 -1.04 -12.41 -4.06
CA THR A 173 -2.11 -13.42 -3.81
C THR A 173 -1.60 -14.78 -3.34
N LEU A 174 -0.27 -14.96 -3.21
CA LEU A 174 0.36 -16.17 -2.69
C LEU A 174 1.02 -15.94 -1.32
N ARG A 175 0.83 -14.76 -0.74
CA ARG A 175 1.30 -14.39 0.59
C ARG A 175 0.17 -13.70 1.36
N GLY A 176 -0.60 -14.49 2.10
CA GLY A 176 -1.77 -14.02 2.83
C GLY A 176 -1.45 -13.08 3.99
N HIS A 177 -2.46 -12.52 4.62
CA HIS A 177 -2.31 -11.76 5.84
C HIS A 177 -1.78 -12.67 6.96
N PRO A 178 -0.68 -12.31 7.64
CA PRO A 178 -0.19 -13.08 8.76
C PRO A 178 -1.25 -13.22 9.88
N PRO A 179 -1.25 -14.31 10.66
CA PRO A 179 -2.11 -14.40 11.84
C PRO A 179 -1.89 -13.22 12.78
N LEU A 180 -2.97 -12.77 13.43
CA LEU A 180 -2.87 -11.71 14.42
C LEU A 180 -2.12 -12.20 15.66
N ILE A 181 -1.58 -11.29 16.44
CA ILE A 181 -0.98 -11.56 17.73
C ILE A 181 -1.70 -10.68 18.75
N GLU A 182 -2.16 -11.27 19.85
CA GLU A 182 -2.71 -10.54 20.99
C GLU A 182 -1.93 -10.90 22.28
N PRO A 183 -1.72 -9.93 23.20
CA PRO A 183 -1.12 -10.19 24.49
C PRO A 183 -1.96 -11.16 25.35
N GLY A 184 -1.31 -12.10 26.01
CA GLY A 184 -1.95 -12.94 27.03
C GLY A 184 -0.97 -13.72 27.89
N ASP A 185 -1.47 -14.36 28.96
CA ASP A 185 -0.61 -15.04 29.94
C ASP A 185 -0.05 -16.39 29.44
N GLU A 186 -0.66 -16.98 28.41
CA GLU A 186 -0.32 -18.30 27.88
C GLU A 186 -0.19 -18.27 26.36
N PHE A 187 0.77 -19.03 25.84
CA PHE A 187 0.94 -19.20 24.40
C PHE A 187 -0.13 -20.13 23.83
N ARG A 188 -0.99 -19.61 22.94
CA ARG A 188 -2.09 -20.35 22.31
C ARG A 188 -2.12 -20.06 20.81
N VAL A 189 -2.15 -21.13 20.02
CA VAL A 189 -2.16 -21.07 18.56
C VAL A 189 -3.49 -21.63 18.05
N PRO A 190 -4.24 -20.91 17.20
CA PRO A 190 -5.44 -21.44 16.55
C PRO A 190 -5.14 -22.67 15.70
N GLU A 191 -6.07 -23.63 15.61
CA GLU A 191 -5.90 -24.86 14.81
C GLU A 191 -5.57 -24.60 13.32
N ARG A 192 -5.96 -23.43 12.79
CA ARG A 192 -5.73 -23.05 11.39
C ARG A 192 -4.35 -22.44 11.12
N VAL A 193 -3.58 -22.15 12.17
CA VAL A 193 -2.24 -21.58 12.07
C VAL A 193 -1.24 -22.72 12.23
N GLU A 194 -0.79 -23.24 11.10
CA GLU A 194 0.16 -24.35 11.05
C GLU A 194 1.57 -23.84 10.67
N PRO A 195 2.63 -24.33 11.33
CA PRO A 195 3.99 -23.94 10.98
C PRO A 195 4.37 -24.46 9.58
N VAL A 196 5.12 -23.65 8.85
CA VAL A 196 5.69 -24.03 7.54
C VAL A 196 7.17 -24.33 7.73
N ASP A 197 7.58 -25.56 7.43
CA ASP A 197 8.99 -25.93 7.47
C ASP A 197 9.71 -25.42 6.22
N SER A 198 10.34 -24.25 6.36
CA SER A 198 11.12 -23.59 5.30
C SER A 198 12.60 -23.98 5.29
N GLY A 199 13.09 -24.59 6.38
CA GLY A 199 14.50 -24.79 6.67
C GLY A 199 15.29 -23.53 7.04
N VAL A 200 14.64 -22.37 7.17
CA VAL A 200 15.30 -21.09 7.50
C VAL A 200 15.12 -20.76 8.97
N ARG A 201 16.21 -20.36 9.63
CA ARG A 201 16.20 -19.91 11.02
C ARG A 201 16.80 -18.52 11.14
N ILE A 202 16.17 -17.64 11.92
CA ILE A 202 16.69 -16.32 12.26
C ILE A 202 17.07 -16.34 13.73
N VAL A 203 18.37 -16.31 14.01
CA VAL A 203 18.90 -16.31 15.37
C VAL A 203 19.13 -14.87 15.79
N VAL A 204 18.47 -14.42 16.86
CA VAL A 204 18.62 -13.06 17.39
C VAL A 204 18.53 -13.02 18.92
N PRO A 205 19.11 -12.01 19.61
CA PRO A 205 18.93 -11.88 21.05
C PRO A 205 17.45 -11.68 21.41
N PRO A 206 16.98 -12.21 22.57
CA PRO A 206 15.60 -12.05 23.02
C PRO A 206 15.36 -10.64 23.58
N GLU A 207 15.45 -9.63 22.71
CA GLU A 207 15.21 -8.22 22.98
C GLU A 207 14.40 -7.61 21.82
N TYR A 208 13.43 -6.73 22.10
CA TYR A 208 12.53 -6.17 21.07
C TYR A 208 13.29 -5.50 19.92
N ARG A 209 14.40 -4.81 20.23
CA ARG A 209 15.24 -4.13 19.22
C ARG A 209 15.83 -5.08 18.18
N TYR A 210 15.96 -6.36 18.51
CA TYR A 210 16.41 -7.38 17.57
C TYR A 210 15.24 -8.18 16.97
N LEU A 211 14.17 -8.40 17.75
CA LEU A 211 12.99 -9.14 17.29
C LEU A 211 12.19 -8.36 16.23
N TYR A 212 11.90 -7.08 16.45
CA TYR A 212 11.02 -6.31 15.56
C TYR A 212 11.61 -6.15 14.14
N PRO A 213 12.91 -5.84 13.96
CA PRO A 213 13.49 -5.71 12.61
C PRO A 213 13.46 -6.98 11.76
N VAL A 214 13.27 -8.16 12.34
CA VAL A 214 13.23 -9.44 11.60
C VAL A 214 11.81 -9.94 11.30
N VAL A 215 10.77 -9.24 11.76
CA VAL A 215 9.36 -9.66 11.59
C VAL A 215 8.98 -9.87 10.11
N SER A 216 9.34 -8.93 9.23
CA SER A 216 9.08 -9.08 7.79
C SER A 216 9.88 -10.23 7.15
N LEU A 217 11.10 -10.52 7.65
CA LEU A 217 11.90 -11.65 7.18
C LEU A 217 11.31 -12.98 7.64
N ALA A 218 10.91 -13.07 8.91
CA ALA A 218 10.29 -14.26 9.50
C ALA A 218 9.02 -14.64 8.74
N TYR A 219 8.19 -13.64 8.42
CA TYR A 219 7.02 -13.83 7.57
C TYR A 219 7.39 -14.27 6.14
N TYR A 220 8.23 -13.51 5.44
CA TYR A 220 8.51 -13.75 4.01
C TYR A 220 9.26 -15.06 3.72
N PHE A 221 10.05 -15.53 4.68
CA PHE A 221 10.78 -16.79 4.57
C PHE A 221 10.13 -17.95 5.32
N ALA A 222 9.02 -17.71 6.03
CA ALA A 222 8.48 -18.64 7.01
C ALA A 222 9.57 -19.20 7.93
N ALA A 223 10.39 -18.30 8.50
CA ALA A 223 11.58 -18.66 9.26
C ALA A 223 11.27 -18.82 10.75
N ASP A 224 11.90 -19.81 11.37
CA ASP A 224 11.90 -19.94 12.84
C ASP A 224 12.78 -18.84 13.44
N VAL A 225 12.20 -17.98 14.27
CA VAL A 225 12.94 -17.02 15.07
C VAL A 225 13.33 -17.67 16.39
N VAL A 226 14.62 -17.71 16.68
CA VAL A 226 15.15 -18.41 17.86
C VAL A 226 16.15 -17.55 18.63
N PRO A 227 16.26 -17.72 19.95
CA PRO A 227 17.16 -16.90 20.76
C PRO A 227 18.63 -17.24 20.50
N GLY A 228 19.48 -16.21 20.43
CA GLY A 228 20.94 -16.35 20.44
C GLY A 228 21.69 -15.01 20.34
N ASP A 229 22.91 -14.96 20.89
CA ASP A 229 23.63 -13.69 21.10
C ASP A 229 24.16 -13.02 19.82
N GLU A 230 24.38 -13.79 18.75
CA GLU A 230 24.96 -13.31 17.48
C GLU A 230 23.90 -13.31 16.38
N PRO A 231 23.35 -12.14 16.00
CA PRO A 231 22.31 -12.02 14.98
C PRO A 231 22.74 -12.60 13.63
N ARG A 232 22.00 -13.59 13.12
CA ARG A 232 22.29 -14.25 11.83
C ARG A 232 21.07 -14.99 11.27
N ILE A 233 21.12 -15.29 9.98
CA ILE A 233 20.22 -16.23 9.31
C ILE A 233 20.98 -17.54 9.10
N GLU A 234 20.33 -18.68 9.34
CA GLU A 234 20.89 -20.02 9.13
C GLU A 234 20.00 -20.81 8.17
N GLY A 235 20.65 -21.56 7.28
CA GLY A 235 20.09 -22.71 6.58
C GLY A 235 20.92 -23.96 6.91
N ASP A 236 20.60 -25.10 6.29
CA ASP A 236 21.23 -26.40 6.63
C ASP A 236 22.77 -26.40 6.52
N GLU A 237 23.32 -25.74 5.49
CA GLU A 237 24.75 -25.76 5.19
C GLU A 237 25.41 -24.37 5.16
N TRP A 238 24.67 -23.31 5.51
CA TRP A 238 25.16 -21.94 5.41
C TRP A 238 24.63 -21.03 6.53
N THR A 239 25.38 -19.97 6.81
CA THR A 239 25.01 -18.95 7.79
C THR A 239 25.33 -17.56 7.24
N TYR A 240 24.46 -16.59 7.45
CA TYR A 240 24.63 -15.21 7.02
C TYR A 240 24.55 -14.24 8.21
N PRO A 241 25.63 -13.51 8.54
CA PRO A 241 25.63 -12.59 9.68
C PRO A 241 24.74 -11.37 9.40
N LEU A 242 23.95 -10.95 10.39
CA LEU A 242 23.15 -9.73 10.30
C LEU A 242 23.89 -8.50 10.86
N GLU A 243 25.02 -8.71 11.54
CA GLU A 243 25.89 -7.63 12.05
C GLU A 243 27.18 -7.49 11.22
N PRO A 244 27.79 -6.28 11.15
CA PRO A 244 27.33 -5.03 11.76
C PRO A 244 26.19 -4.35 10.97
N GLY A 245 25.40 -3.53 11.67
CA GLY A 245 24.35 -2.71 11.06
C GLY A 245 23.06 -3.49 10.88
N PHE A 246 22.66 -4.22 11.91
CA PHE A 246 21.50 -5.12 11.97
C PHE A 246 20.29 -4.68 11.14
N GLU A 247 19.68 -3.52 11.44
CA GLU A 247 18.47 -3.03 10.74
C GLU A 247 18.69 -2.77 9.25
N ALA A 248 19.87 -2.25 8.88
CA ALA A 248 20.20 -2.04 7.47
C ALA A 248 20.40 -3.38 6.77
N ARG A 249 20.99 -4.37 7.45
CA ARG A 249 21.21 -5.72 6.91
C ARG A 249 19.90 -6.48 6.73
N THR A 250 18.97 -6.41 7.67
CA THR A 250 17.64 -7.04 7.52
C THR A 250 16.88 -6.41 6.34
N ALA A 251 16.95 -5.08 6.17
CA ALA A 251 16.39 -4.39 5.02
C ALA A 251 17.01 -4.80 3.67
N GLN A 252 18.33 -5.05 3.65
CA GLN A 252 19.03 -5.54 2.46
C GLN A 252 18.57 -6.95 2.08
N VAL A 253 18.54 -7.87 3.05
CA VAL A 253 18.11 -9.26 2.85
C VAL A 253 16.69 -9.33 2.27
N LEU A 254 15.74 -8.57 2.85
CA LEU A 254 14.36 -8.55 2.37
C LEU A 254 14.28 -8.11 0.90
N ARG A 255 14.87 -6.95 0.59
CA ARG A 255 14.78 -6.34 -0.74
C ARG A 255 15.49 -7.19 -1.80
N GLN A 256 16.69 -7.67 -1.50
CA GLN A 256 17.47 -8.51 -2.41
C GLN A 256 16.74 -9.82 -2.70
N SER A 257 16.29 -10.52 -1.66
CA SER A 257 15.63 -11.81 -1.84
C SER A 257 14.30 -11.67 -2.57
N PHE A 258 13.52 -10.63 -2.25
CA PHE A 258 12.26 -10.34 -2.93
C PHE A 258 12.45 -10.04 -4.42
N HIS A 259 13.46 -9.23 -4.77
CA HIS A 259 13.80 -8.94 -6.16
C HIS A 259 14.21 -10.21 -6.89
N MET A 260 15.10 -11.01 -6.30
CA MET A 260 15.58 -12.25 -6.92
C MET A 260 14.47 -13.31 -7.05
N ASP A 261 13.51 -13.39 -6.11
CA ASP A 261 12.32 -14.23 -6.27
C ASP A 261 11.41 -13.72 -7.41
N CYS A 262 11.29 -12.40 -7.60
CA CYS A 262 10.57 -11.82 -8.75
C CYS A 262 11.22 -12.16 -10.10
N LEU A 263 12.55 -12.30 -10.13
CA LEU A 263 13.30 -12.76 -11.30
C LEU A 263 13.16 -14.28 -11.50
N ALA A 264 13.33 -15.07 -10.44
CA ALA A 264 13.29 -16.53 -10.54
C ALA A 264 11.90 -17.07 -10.90
N ARG A 265 10.82 -16.42 -10.44
CA ARG A 265 9.44 -16.88 -10.76
C ARG A 265 9.08 -16.80 -12.25
N THR A 266 9.85 -16.11 -13.09
CA THR A 266 9.60 -16.11 -14.55
C THR A 266 9.86 -17.48 -15.17
N GLU A 267 10.51 -18.40 -14.45
CA GLU A 267 10.69 -19.80 -14.85
C GLU A 267 9.47 -20.68 -14.48
N GLY A 268 8.50 -20.13 -13.73
CA GLY A 268 7.41 -20.85 -13.11
C GLY A 268 6.04 -20.68 -13.79
N PHE A 269 5.03 -20.31 -13.01
CA PHE A 269 3.63 -20.29 -13.45
C PHE A 269 3.33 -19.23 -14.52
N TYR A 270 4.12 -18.15 -14.55
CA TYR A 270 3.94 -17.02 -15.44
C TYR A 270 5.24 -16.73 -16.20
N PRO A 271 5.57 -17.53 -17.24
CA PRO A 271 6.72 -17.29 -18.09
C PRO A 271 6.43 -16.09 -19.00
N VAL A 272 6.90 -14.92 -18.57
CA VAL A 272 6.71 -13.64 -19.26
C VAL A 272 8.06 -12.98 -19.52
N ASP A 273 8.12 -12.19 -20.58
CA ASP A 273 9.25 -11.30 -20.83
C ASP A 273 9.23 -10.17 -19.79
N LEU A 274 10.03 -10.32 -18.73
CA LEU A 274 10.11 -9.40 -17.61
C LEU A 274 11.29 -8.44 -17.79
N HIS A 275 11.04 -7.13 -17.73
CA HIS A 275 12.07 -6.11 -17.92
C HIS A 275 13.25 -6.27 -16.95
N GLU A 276 12.97 -6.49 -15.67
CA GLU A 276 13.98 -6.68 -14.63
C GLU A 276 14.83 -7.93 -14.88
N ARG A 277 14.23 -8.99 -15.48
CA ARG A 277 14.93 -10.24 -15.83
C ARG A 277 15.82 -10.08 -17.06
N GLU A 278 15.41 -9.26 -18.03
CA GLU A 278 16.17 -8.97 -19.25
C GLU A 278 17.33 -7.99 -19.02
N THR A 279 17.20 -7.11 -18.02
CA THR A 279 18.17 -6.04 -17.75
C THR A 279 19.12 -6.34 -16.59
N THR A 280 18.86 -7.39 -15.80
CA THR A 280 19.72 -7.77 -14.68
C THR A 280 21.14 -8.10 -15.13
N GLY A 281 22.13 -7.65 -14.35
CA GLY A 281 23.54 -7.98 -14.55
C GLY A 281 23.95 -9.31 -13.94
N LEU A 282 23.03 -10.02 -13.27
CA LEU A 282 23.30 -11.23 -12.51
C LEU A 282 23.33 -12.47 -13.41
N ASP A 283 24.49 -13.13 -13.48
CA ASP A 283 24.70 -14.38 -14.21
C ASP A 283 24.44 -15.58 -13.31
N LEU A 284 23.16 -15.86 -13.06
CA LEU A 284 22.70 -16.98 -12.23
C LEU A 284 21.89 -17.98 -13.05
N ASP A 285 21.85 -19.23 -12.60
CA ASP A 285 20.98 -20.26 -13.16
C ASP A 285 19.58 -20.15 -12.55
N TRP A 286 18.74 -19.30 -13.15
CA TRP A 286 17.41 -18.97 -12.63
C TRP A 286 16.45 -20.17 -12.63
N GLY A 287 16.53 -21.04 -13.64
CA GLY A 287 15.75 -22.28 -13.69
C GLY A 287 16.11 -23.20 -12.54
N ARG A 288 17.41 -23.40 -12.27
CA ARG A 288 17.85 -24.15 -11.09
C ARG A 288 17.39 -23.48 -9.79
N LEU A 289 17.56 -22.17 -9.66
CA LEU A 289 17.16 -21.42 -8.47
C LEU A 289 15.65 -21.57 -8.21
N TYR A 290 14.81 -21.53 -9.24
CA TYR A 290 13.37 -21.73 -9.10
C TYR A 290 13.01 -23.07 -8.44
N ASP A 291 13.70 -24.14 -8.84
CA ASP A 291 13.45 -25.50 -8.36
C ASP A 291 14.04 -25.80 -6.96
N LEU A 292 14.94 -24.96 -6.45
CA LEU A 292 15.58 -25.19 -5.14
C LEU A 292 14.60 -25.01 -3.97
N PRO A 293 14.76 -25.77 -2.87
CA PRO A 293 14.10 -25.47 -1.60
C PRO A 293 14.41 -24.04 -1.12
N LEU A 294 13.49 -23.43 -0.37
CA LEU A 294 13.58 -22.03 0.05
C LEU A 294 14.91 -21.72 0.77
N ALA A 295 15.31 -22.53 1.75
CA ALA A 295 16.56 -22.30 2.50
C ALA A 295 17.81 -22.40 1.62
N GLU A 296 17.87 -23.36 0.69
CA GLU A 296 19.01 -23.50 -0.23
C GLU A 296 19.08 -22.30 -1.19
N ARG A 297 17.92 -21.92 -1.77
CA ARG A 297 17.80 -20.75 -2.65
C ARG A 297 18.21 -19.46 -1.95
N LEU A 298 17.76 -19.24 -0.71
CA LEU A 298 18.12 -18.06 0.07
C LEU A 298 19.63 -18.00 0.33
N GLY A 299 20.28 -19.13 0.58
CA GLY A 299 21.74 -19.18 0.72
C GLY A 299 22.46 -18.68 -0.54
N GLU A 300 22.04 -19.16 -1.71
CA GLU A 300 22.61 -18.70 -2.99
C GLU A 300 22.32 -17.23 -3.28
N TYR A 301 21.15 -16.72 -2.88
CA TYR A 301 20.83 -15.29 -2.98
C TYR A 301 21.78 -14.46 -2.11
N LEU A 302 22.01 -14.87 -0.86
CA LEU A 302 22.82 -14.14 0.11
C LEU A 302 24.34 -14.22 -0.15
N ASP A 303 24.77 -15.19 -0.96
CA ASP A 303 26.14 -15.26 -1.49
C ASP A 303 26.41 -14.18 -2.56
N VAL A 304 25.37 -13.62 -3.19
CA VAL A 304 25.50 -12.47 -4.10
C VAL A 304 25.69 -11.18 -3.27
N PRO A 305 26.78 -10.42 -3.50
CA PRO A 305 26.98 -9.15 -2.79
C PRO A 305 25.84 -8.16 -3.06
N PHE A 306 25.31 -7.54 -2.01
CA PHE A 306 24.18 -6.60 -2.12
C PHE A 306 24.46 -5.46 -3.12
N GLU A 307 25.71 -5.00 -3.22
CA GLU A 307 26.12 -3.93 -4.15
C GLU A 307 25.95 -4.30 -5.63
N ALA A 308 25.87 -5.60 -5.97
CA ALA A 308 25.56 -6.05 -7.31
C ALA A 308 24.06 -5.95 -7.64
N VAL A 309 23.20 -6.02 -6.62
CA VAL A 309 21.73 -6.03 -6.76
C VAL A 309 21.14 -4.63 -6.52
N GLU A 310 21.74 -3.84 -5.62
CA GLU A 310 21.26 -2.52 -5.20
C GLU A 310 20.87 -1.59 -6.36
N PRO A 311 21.62 -1.49 -7.48
CA PRO A 311 21.25 -0.63 -8.60
C PRO A 311 19.99 -1.07 -9.36
N GLU A 312 19.58 -2.33 -9.23
CA GLU A 312 18.39 -2.91 -9.88
C GLU A 312 17.12 -2.75 -9.02
N LEU A 313 17.29 -2.44 -7.72
CA LEU A 313 16.17 -2.38 -6.79
C LEU A 313 15.32 -1.12 -7.02
N PRO A 314 13.98 -1.24 -7.06
CA PRO A 314 13.11 -0.08 -7.02
C PRO A 314 13.19 0.61 -5.66
N GLN A 315 12.74 1.86 -5.60
CA GLN A 315 12.52 2.52 -4.31
C GLN A 315 11.50 1.69 -3.50
N TRP A 316 11.91 1.24 -2.31
CA TRP A 316 11.05 0.40 -1.48
C TRP A 316 9.87 1.21 -0.96
N THR A 317 8.75 0.53 -0.75
CA THR A 317 7.47 1.20 -0.51
C THR A 317 7.41 1.81 0.87
N LEU A 318 7.84 1.06 1.90
CA LEU A 318 7.58 1.44 3.28
C LEU A 318 8.73 1.10 4.22
N THR A 319 9.10 2.06 5.05
CA THR A 319 9.83 1.84 6.29
C THR A 319 8.91 2.08 7.48
N THR A 320 8.91 1.19 8.46
CA THR A 320 8.17 1.34 9.71
C THR A 320 9.14 1.33 10.88
N ASP A 321 9.18 2.43 11.62
CA ASP A 321 9.87 2.51 12.90
C ASP A 321 8.91 2.02 13.98
N VAL A 322 9.24 0.90 14.63
CA VAL A 322 8.45 0.31 15.70
C VAL A 322 9.21 0.46 17.00
N ARG A 323 8.66 1.22 17.95
CA ARG A 323 9.28 1.40 19.27
C ARG A 323 9.44 0.03 19.98
N PRO A 324 10.61 -0.28 20.56
CA PRO A 324 10.90 -1.57 21.23
C PRO A 324 10.14 -1.70 22.57
N ASP A 325 8.82 -1.83 22.47
CA ASP A 325 7.89 -1.85 23.59
C ASP A 325 6.84 -2.97 23.40
N PRO A 326 6.48 -3.73 24.45
CA PRO A 326 5.46 -4.77 24.39
C PRO A 326 4.08 -4.28 23.92
N GLU A 327 3.74 -2.99 24.09
CA GLU A 327 2.45 -2.44 23.65
C GLU A 327 2.30 -2.43 22.12
N ASN A 328 3.42 -2.55 21.38
CA ASN A 328 3.41 -2.53 19.91
C ASN A 328 3.32 -3.93 19.27
N VAL A 329 3.21 -5.00 20.06
CA VAL A 329 3.23 -6.39 19.56
C VAL A 329 2.10 -6.68 18.57
N GLU A 330 0.91 -6.12 18.81
CA GLU A 330 -0.27 -6.35 17.97
C GLU A 330 -0.12 -5.73 16.57
N MET A 331 0.84 -4.82 16.38
CA MET A 331 1.14 -4.18 15.09
C MET A 331 2.00 -5.08 14.18
N LEU A 332 2.73 -6.04 14.74
CA LEU A 332 3.72 -6.83 14.01
C LEU A 332 3.14 -7.61 12.81
N PRO A 333 1.98 -8.26 12.89
CA PRO A 333 1.37 -8.95 11.74
C PRO A 333 1.08 -8.01 10.56
N PHE A 334 0.62 -6.79 10.84
CA PHE A 334 0.33 -5.79 9.81
C PHE A 334 1.61 -5.27 9.15
N VAL A 335 2.63 -4.99 9.96
CA VAL A 335 3.96 -4.56 9.48
C VAL A 335 4.61 -5.65 8.62
N ALA A 336 4.50 -6.91 9.02
CA ALA A 336 5.01 -8.04 8.24
C ALA A 336 4.25 -8.19 6.92
N GLY A 337 2.91 -8.12 6.96
CA GLY A 337 2.05 -8.24 5.78
C GLY A 337 2.29 -7.17 4.71
N GLU A 338 2.67 -5.96 5.13
CA GLU A 338 3.05 -4.86 4.23
C GLU A 338 4.48 -5.00 3.68
N LEU A 339 5.24 -6.02 4.13
CA LEU A 339 6.67 -6.21 3.83
C LEU A 339 7.50 -4.95 4.14
N SER A 340 7.18 -4.28 5.25
CA SER A 340 7.91 -3.10 5.70
C SER A 340 9.38 -3.42 5.93
N ILE A 341 10.25 -2.46 5.61
CA ILE A 341 11.56 -2.38 6.27
C ILE A 341 11.28 -1.96 7.71
N VAL A 342 11.69 -2.77 8.68
CA VAL A 342 11.42 -2.49 10.09
C VAL A 342 12.69 -2.00 10.78
N ARG A 343 12.59 -0.84 11.44
CA ARG A 343 13.59 -0.32 12.38
C ARG A 343 12.99 -0.29 13.77
N SER A 344 13.83 -0.35 14.78
CA SER A 344 13.42 -0.37 16.17
C SER A 344 14.21 0.65 17.01
N PRO A 345 13.99 1.96 16.80
CA PRO A 345 14.76 2.99 17.48
C PRO A 345 14.55 2.98 19.00
N GLU A 346 15.60 2.68 19.76
CA GLU A 346 15.58 2.70 21.23
C GLU A 346 15.51 4.12 21.79
N THR A 347 16.12 5.08 21.09
CA THR A 347 16.11 6.50 21.43
C THR A 347 15.55 7.30 20.26
N VAL A 348 14.75 8.31 20.56
CA VAL A 348 14.29 9.27 19.56
C VAL A 348 14.78 10.65 19.95
N THR A 349 15.12 11.47 18.95
CA THR A 349 15.48 12.87 19.21
C THR A 349 14.20 13.61 19.60
N PRO A 350 14.06 14.07 20.86
CA PRO A 350 12.93 14.91 21.23
C PRO A 350 13.05 16.23 20.47
N VAL A 351 11.91 16.80 20.07
CA VAL A 351 11.91 18.17 19.56
C VAL A 351 12.02 19.10 20.77
N GLU A 352 13.14 19.82 20.89
CA GLU A 352 13.29 20.83 21.95
C GLU A 352 12.20 21.90 21.76
N ASP A 353 11.38 22.11 22.80
CA ASP A 353 10.38 23.17 22.87
C ASP A 353 11.11 24.52 23.00
N ASP A 354 11.47 25.12 21.86
CA ASP A 354 12.13 26.42 21.82
C ASP A 354 11.07 27.49 22.14
N GLY A 355 10.86 27.67 23.45
CA GLY A 355 9.72 28.35 24.06
C GLY A 355 9.14 29.52 23.26
N GLY A 356 7.92 29.32 22.77
CA GLY A 356 7.03 30.40 22.34
C GLY A 356 7.14 30.84 20.86
N VAL A 357 7.92 30.16 20.03
CA VAL A 357 7.81 30.28 18.58
C VAL A 357 7.49 28.89 18.05
N GLY A 358 6.24 28.66 17.65
CA GLY A 358 5.79 27.35 17.19
C GLY A 358 6.66 26.77 16.06
N VAL A 359 6.43 25.50 15.74
CA VAL A 359 7.09 24.68 14.68
C VAL A 359 7.13 25.34 13.28
N GLY A 360 6.63 26.57 13.12
CA GLY A 360 6.77 27.41 11.94
C GLY A 360 8.15 28.07 11.84
N PHE A 361 9.17 27.31 11.48
CA PHE A 361 10.23 27.66 10.50
C PHE A 361 11.32 26.57 10.52
N LEU A 362 10.97 25.34 10.11
CA LEU A 362 11.99 24.41 9.64
C LEU A 362 12.43 24.90 8.25
N GLY A 363 13.46 25.74 8.23
CA GLY A 363 14.05 26.28 7.01
C GLY A 363 14.56 25.16 6.10
N GLY A 364 14.09 25.16 4.85
CA GLY A 364 14.65 24.37 3.78
C GLY A 364 16.14 24.69 3.61
N ALA A 365 16.99 23.79 4.09
CA ALA A 365 18.40 23.80 3.76
C ALA A 365 18.57 23.09 2.41
N ASP A 366 18.99 23.87 1.41
CA ASP A 366 19.48 23.49 0.08
C ASP A 366 19.85 22.01 -0.07
N ARG A 367 19.03 21.27 -0.83
CA ARG A 367 19.41 20.00 -1.44
C ARG A 367 19.34 20.12 -2.96
N SER A 368 20.39 20.69 -3.56
CA SER A 368 20.70 20.43 -4.96
C SER A 368 22.07 19.76 -5.06
N SER A 369 22.06 18.45 -5.30
CA SER A 369 23.24 17.72 -5.78
C SER A 369 23.22 17.75 -7.31
N ALA A 370 23.83 18.77 -7.91
CA ALA A 370 24.16 18.75 -9.33
C ALA A 370 25.65 19.04 -9.52
N ARG A 371 26.35 17.99 -9.93
CA ARG A 371 27.77 17.97 -10.29
C ARG A 371 27.92 18.75 -11.60
N ALA A 372 28.46 19.97 -11.55
CA ALA A 372 28.79 20.75 -12.74
C ALA A 372 30.27 21.18 -12.75
N THR A 373 30.88 20.97 -13.91
CA THR A 373 32.30 21.00 -14.24
C THR A 373 33.00 22.33 -13.98
N ARG A 374 34.21 22.26 -13.42
CA ARG A 374 35.18 23.37 -13.31
C ARG A 374 35.49 23.98 -14.68
N ARG A 375 35.37 25.30 -14.77
CA ARG A 375 36.16 26.12 -15.69
C ARG A 375 36.67 27.36 -14.94
N GLU A 376 37.98 27.42 -14.76
CA GLU A 376 38.73 28.58 -14.25
C GLU A 376 38.55 29.80 -15.18
N VAL A 377 38.61 31.05 -14.67
CA VAL A 377 39.73 32.04 -14.67
C VAL A 377 39.27 33.33 -13.93
N PRO A 378 40.13 34.33 -13.58
CA PRO A 378 40.99 34.42 -12.39
C PRO A 378 40.64 35.56 -11.41
N ALA A 379 41.37 35.51 -10.30
CA ALA A 379 41.46 36.45 -9.19
C ALA A 379 41.93 37.89 -9.51
N GLY A 380 41.50 38.78 -8.63
CA GLY A 380 42.12 40.07 -8.30
C GLY A 380 41.11 40.89 -7.51
N GLY A 381 41.32 41.40 -6.31
CA GLY A 381 42.47 41.49 -5.42
C GLY A 381 42.16 42.62 -4.42
N VAL A 382 42.60 42.48 -3.17
CA VAL A 382 42.80 43.50 -2.11
C VAL A 382 41.58 44.36 -1.69
N GLY A 383 41.23 44.58 -0.42
CA GLY A 383 41.81 44.26 0.89
C GLY A 383 41.23 45.24 1.93
N LEU A 384 41.26 44.85 3.22
CA LEU A 384 41.14 45.68 4.44
C LEU A 384 39.80 46.44 4.64
N GLY A 385 39.16 46.50 5.81
CA GLY A 385 39.50 46.16 7.18
C GLY A 385 38.26 46.47 8.07
N ASP A 386 38.42 46.25 9.36
CA ASP A 386 37.42 46.34 10.43
C ASP A 386 36.63 47.67 10.51
N ASP A 387 35.38 47.57 10.96
CA ASP A 387 34.85 48.23 12.17
C ASP A 387 33.35 48.58 12.09
N GLU A 388 32.64 48.05 13.09
CA GLU A 388 31.73 48.75 14.01
C GLU A 388 30.44 49.44 13.49
N PHE A 389 29.34 48.83 13.93
CA PHE A 389 28.02 49.40 14.23
C PHE A 389 28.02 50.90 14.65
N VAL A 390 27.22 51.74 13.97
CA VAL A 390 26.46 52.84 14.60
C VAL A 390 25.13 53.08 13.87
N ARG A 391 24.06 53.21 14.67
CA ARG A 391 22.66 53.50 14.29
C ARG A 391 22.44 54.98 13.92
N GLY A 392 21.48 55.20 13.00
CA GLY A 392 20.74 56.45 12.79
C GLY A 392 20.32 56.55 11.32
N GLY A 393 19.05 56.59 10.91
CA GLY A 393 17.88 57.18 11.53
C GLY A 393 17.36 58.26 10.60
N ALA A 394 16.48 57.91 9.65
CA ALA A 394 15.59 58.86 8.98
C ALA A 394 14.39 58.13 8.37
N SER A 395 13.22 58.50 8.86
CA SER A 395 11.89 58.02 8.53
C SER A 395 11.46 58.35 7.10
N ALA A 396 10.81 57.39 6.44
CA ALA A 396 9.71 57.66 5.52
C ALA A 396 8.59 56.68 5.85
N ALA A 397 7.50 57.21 6.41
CA ALA A 397 6.31 56.47 6.78
C ALA A 397 5.53 56.06 5.52
N VAL A 398 5.21 54.77 5.43
CA VAL A 398 4.07 54.27 4.65
C VAL A 398 3.22 53.45 5.61
N THR A 399 1.94 53.81 5.65
CA THR A 399 0.89 53.39 6.57
C THR A 399 0.69 51.88 6.60
N ARG A 400 0.96 51.25 7.76
CA ARG A 400 0.54 49.88 8.10
C ARG A 400 -0.91 49.91 8.59
N GLY A 401 -1.77 49.11 7.97
CA GLY A 401 -3.03 48.69 8.57
C GLY A 401 -2.74 47.69 9.70
N ALA A 402 -3.21 48.02 10.91
CA ALA A 402 -3.54 47.08 11.98
C ALA A 402 -4.91 46.45 11.61
N ASP A 403 -5.21 45.19 11.90
CA ASP A 403 -5.15 44.52 13.18
C ASP A 403 -4.74 43.05 13.05
N ALA A 404 -3.68 42.65 13.77
CA ALA A 404 -3.49 41.28 14.20
C ALA A 404 -3.71 41.29 15.72
N SER A 405 -4.89 40.84 16.15
CA SER A 405 -5.21 40.65 17.56
C SER A 405 -4.30 39.58 18.15
N ALA A 406 -3.42 40.03 19.03
CA ALA A 406 -2.49 39.23 19.80
C ALA A 406 -3.22 38.55 20.96
N GLU A 407 -3.95 37.47 20.67
CA GLU A 407 -4.36 36.46 21.66
C GLU A 407 -4.36 35.07 20.98
N ARG A 408 -3.21 34.64 20.49
CA ARG A 408 -2.97 33.22 20.20
C ARG A 408 -2.48 32.59 21.50
N GLY A 409 -3.40 32.02 22.27
CA GLY A 409 -3.04 31.12 23.37
C GLY A 409 -2.38 29.89 22.78
N ALA A 410 -1.05 29.86 22.77
CA ALA A 410 -0.30 28.63 22.53
C ALA A 410 -0.58 27.70 23.71
N VAL A 411 -1.29 26.59 23.46
CA VAL A 411 -1.52 25.58 24.48
C VAL A 411 -0.50 24.47 24.33
N ALA A 412 0.29 24.31 25.39
CA ALA A 412 0.98 23.08 25.73
C ALA A 412 -0.03 22.14 26.40
N ALA A 413 -0.69 21.29 25.61
CA ALA A 413 -0.80 19.89 25.99
C ALA A 413 0.47 19.27 25.40
N GLN A 414 1.36 18.72 26.24
CA GLN A 414 2.66 18.17 25.82
C GLN A 414 2.42 16.99 24.86
N THR A 415 2.19 17.33 23.59
CA THR A 415 2.23 16.39 22.49
C THR A 415 3.72 16.16 22.27
N ASP A 416 4.21 15.02 22.73
CA ASP A 416 5.62 14.68 22.63
C ASP A 416 5.95 14.41 21.16
N PHE A 417 6.45 15.44 20.48
CA PHE A 417 6.91 15.31 19.11
C PHE A 417 8.23 14.56 19.08
N VAL A 418 8.29 13.60 18.17
CA VAL A 418 9.47 12.80 17.90
C VAL A 418 9.97 13.07 16.50
N ARG A 419 11.29 13.09 16.31
CA ARG A 419 11.89 13.20 14.97
C ARG A 419 12.56 11.86 14.60
N PRO A 420 11.86 11.01 13.83
CA PRO A 420 12.44 9.83 13.22
C PRO A 420 13.66 10.16 12.34
N GLU A 421 14.57 9.20 12.20
CA GLU A 421 15.66 9.33 11.22
C GLU A 421 15.11 9.21 9.80
N PRO A 422 15.58 10.04 8.84
CA PRO A 422 15.09 9.97 7.47
C PRO A 422 15.25 8.58 6.83
N VAL A 423 14.34 8.28 5.91
CA VAL A 423 14.30 7.03 5.15
C VAL A 423 14.35 7.32 3.65
N ASP A 424 14.81 6.34 2.87
CA ASP A 424 14.77 6.35 1.41
C ASP A 424 13.72 5.35 0.89
N THR A 425 12.51 5.47 1.43
CA THR A 425 11.33 4.74 0.99
C THR A 425 10.25 5.72 0.57
N VAL A 426 9.31 5.27 -0.24
CA VAL A 426 8.16 6.10 -0.65
C VAL A 426 7.44 6.64 0.59
N GLU A 427 7.33 5.80 1.62
CA GLU A 427 6.61 6.10 2.85
C GLU A 427 7.42 5.77 4.09
N HIS A 428 7.14 6.51 5.17
CA HIS A 428 7.69 6.31 6.51
C HIS A 428 6.54 6.28 7.51
N ALA A 429 6.46 5.22 8.31
CA ALA A 429 5.47 5.07 9.38
C ALA A 429 6.15 4.94 10.75
N TRP A 430 5.45 5.41 11.77
CA TRP A 430 5.85 5.37 13.17
C TRP A 430 4.81 4.61 14.00
N VAL A 431 5.29 3.64 14.80
CA VAL A 431 4.49 2.84 15.72
C VAL A 431 5.07 2.97 17.13
N GLY A 432 4.19 3.32 18.08
CA GLY A 432 4.53 3.59 19.47
C GLY A 432 4.31 5.05 19.85
N ASP A 433 4.67 5.41 21.09
CA ASP A 433 4.41 6.74 21.65
C ASP A 433 5.05 7.90 20.87
N GLY A 434 4.47 9.08 21.05
CA GLY A 434 4.89 10.33 20.42
C GLY A 434 4.31 10.55 19.02
N VAL A 435 4.39 11.81 18.58
CA VAL A 435 3.88 12.25 17.27
C VAL A 435 5.06 12.49 16.32
N PRO A 436 5.17 11.71 15.23
CA PRO A 436 6.30 11.84 14.33
C PRO A 436 6.26 13.14 13.52
N LEU A 437 7.40 13.81 13.43
CA LEU A 437 7.67 14.78 12.38
C LEU A 437 8.16 14.05 11.12
N ASP A 438 7.62 14.42 9.95
CA ASP A 438 8.00 13.86 8.64
C ASP A 438 7.73 12.35 8.42
N ALA A 439 7.09 11.66 9.36
CA ALA A 439 6.57 10.31 9.19
C ALA A 439 5.07 10.22 9.53
N ASN A 440 4.41 9.17 9.05
CA ASN A 440 2.99 8.91 9.30
C ASN A 440 2.81 8.21 10.65
N LYS A 441 1.77 8.55 11.40
CA LYS A 441 1.42 7.87 12.65
C LYS A 441 0.51 6.68 12.36
N ALA A 442 1.03 5.46 12.46
CA ALA A 442 0.22 4.26 12.32
C ALA A 442 -0.49 3.93 13.65
N THR A 443 -1.74 3.50 13.58
CA THR A 443 -2.54 3.13 14.77
C THR A 443 -3.14 1.74 14.60
N LEU A 444 -3.22 1.00 15.71
CA LEU A 444 -3.74 -0.37 15.74
C LEU A 444 -5.22 -0.42 15.36
N ASP A 445 -5.99 0.49 15.93
CA ASP A 445 -7.43 0.67 15.68
C ASP A 445 -7.77 0.80 14.19
N ALA A 446 -6.95 1.51 13.42
CA ALA A 446 -7.13 1.65 11.99
C ALA A 446 -6.81 0.36 11.22
N TYR A 447 -5.77 -0.36 11.61
CA TYR A 447 -5.41 -1.63 10.98
C TYR A 447 -6.42 -2.74 11.24
N HIS A 448 -7.05 -2.79 12.43
CA HIS A 448 -8.18 -3.71 12.66
C HIS A 448 -9.37 -3.38 11.76
N ARG A 449 -9.72 -2.10 11.63
CA ARG A 449 -10.81 -1.66 10.73
C ARG A 449 -10.57 -2.03 9.27
N ARG A 450 -9.31 -2.07 8.81
CA ARG A 450 -8.99 -2.57 7.47
C ARG A 450 -9.47 -4.01 7.26
N LEU A 451 -9.42 -4.87 8.28
CA LEU A 451 -9.88 -6.26 8.19
C LEU A 451 -11.41 -6.35 8.12
N GLU A 452 -12.11 -5.37 8.69
CA GLU A 452 -13.59 -5.28 8.69
C GLU A 452 -14.13 -4.68 7.40
N ALA A 453 -13.38 -3.76 6.77
CA ALA A 453 -13.85 -2.91 5.66
C ALA A 453 -14.15 -3.64 4.33
N GLY A 454 -13.96 -4.96 4.25
CA GLY A 454 -14.20 -5.74 3.04
C GLY A 454 -13.40 -5.26 1.81
N GLN A 455 -13.72 -5.77 0.63
CA GLN A 455 -13.10 -5.28 -0.62
C GLN A 455 -13.78 -4.00 -1.10
N VAL A 456 -12.97 -3.03 -1.55
CA VAL A 456 -13.49 -1.81 -2.21
C VAL A 456 -14.02 -2.19 -3.59
N GLU A 457 -15.34 -2.23 -3.72
CA GLU A 457 -16.03 -2.56 -4.98
C GLU A 457 -16.44 -1.32 -5.78
N GLN A 458 -16.39 -0.13 -5.17
CA GLN A 458 -16.87 1.10 -5.78
C GLN A 458 -15.82 1.73 -6.70
N SER A 459 -16.31 2.32 -7.80
CA SER A 459 -15.50 3.02 -8.80
C SER A 459 -15.52 4.55 -8.67
N ARG A 460 -16.22 5.07 -7.64
CA ARG A 460 -16.36 6.49 -7.31
C ARG A 460 -16.51 6.62 -5.81
N ILE A 461 -16.07 7.74 -5.26
CA ILE A 461 -16.20 8.06 -3.84
C ILE A 461 -17.29 9.12 -3.61
N SER A 462 -17.97 9.01 -2.47
CA SER A 462 -18.75 10.10 -1.87
C SER A 462 -17.82 11.05 -1.11
N VAL A 463 -17.86 12.34 -1.44
CA VAL A 463 -16.99 13.36 -0.82
C VAL A 463 -17.86 14.39 -0.12
N LEU A 464 -17.72 14.49 1.20
CA LEU A 464 -18.33 15.57 1.97
C LEU A 464 -17.29 16.65 2.24
N VAL A 465 -17.50 17.83 1.68
CA VAL A 465 -16.66 19.00 1.94
C VAL A 465 -17.39 19.89 2.95
N VAL A 466 -16.78 20.08 4.12
CA VAL A 466 -17.29 20.99 5.15
C VAL A 466 -16.40 22.22 5.20
N CYS A 467 -16.96 23.39 4.92
CA CYS A 467 -16.24 24.66 4.98
C CYS A 467 -16.88 25.58 6.02
N ASN A 468 -16.23 25.66 7.19
CA ASN A 468 -16.60 26.53 8.31
C ASN A 468 -15.67 27.76 8.43
N ASP A 469 -14.74 27.94 7.49
CA ASP A 469 -13.86 29.11 7.40
C ASP A 469 -14.48 30.19 6.50
N GLU A 470 -14.73 31.37 7.07
CA GLU A 470 -15.36 32.48 6.34
C GLU A 470 -14.45 33.07 5.24
N GLN A 471 -13.12 33.07 5.42
CA GLN A 471 -12.18 33.63 4.44
C GLN A 471 -12.07 32.72 3.21
N MET A 472 -12.00 31.40 3.42
CA MET A 472 -11.99 30.41 2.34
C MET A 472 -13.28 30.40 1.53
N ARG A 473 -14.41 30.71 2.18
CA ARG A 473 -15.71 30.88 1.50
C ARG A 473 -15.72 32.11 0.57
N GLU A 474 -15.01 33.17 0.93
CA GLU A 474 -14.95 34.42 0.16
C GLU A 474 -13.98 34.34 -1.04
N GLU A 475 -12.95 33.47 -0.98
CA GLU A 475 -11.95 33.30 -2.04
C GLU A 475 -12.44 32.49 -3.25
N GLY A 476 -13.59 31.81 -3.16
CA GLY A 476 -14.22 31.12 -4.30
C GLY A 476 -15.36 30.20 -3.89
N ASN A 477 -16.23 29.85 -4.83
CA ASN A 477 -17.22 28.79 -4.62
C ASN A 477 -16.45 27.48 -4.38
N VAL A 478 -16.53 26.90 -3.19
CA VAL A 478 -15.81 25.66 -2.84
C VAL A 478 -16.18 24.51 -3.80
N ALA A 479 -17.38 24.55 -4.40
CA ALA A 479 -17.77 23.63 -5.48
C ALA A 479 -16.96 23.82 -6.79
N ASP A 480 -16.47 25.03 -7.08
CA ASP A 480 -15.58 25.29 -8.21
C ASP A 480 -14.14 24.81 -7.93
N LEU A 481 -13.74 24.63 -6.66
CA LEU A 481 -12.43 24.09 -6.26
C LEU A 481 -12.26 22.63 -6.70
N TYR A 482 -13.37 21.90 -6.75
CA TYR A 482 -13.45 20.55 -7.28
C TYR A 482 -13.86 20.54 -8.76
N GLY A 483 -13.95 21.69 -9.43
CA GLY A 483 -14.25 21.80 -10.85
C GLY A 483 -15.67 21.35 -11.23
N LEU A 484 -16.49 22.25 -11.77
CA LEU A 484 -17.80 21.93 -12.39
C LEU A 484 -17.72 20.89 -13.53
N ARG A 485 -16.51 20.54 -14.01
CA ARG A 485 -16.26 19.44 -14.97
C ARG A 485 -15.89 18.11 -14.31
N ASP A 486 -15.37 18.11 -13.09
CA ASP A 486 -14.97 16.90 -12.37
C ASP A 486 -16.15 16.25 -11.63
N MET A 487 -17.28 16.96 -11.51
CA MET A 487 -18.54 16.50 -10.88
C MET A 487 -19.12 15.20 -11.47
N VAL A 488 -18.62 14.73 -12.63
CA VAL A 488 -19.05 13.44 -13.21
C VAL A 488 -18.37 12.25 -12.50
N GLN A 489 -17.27 12.49 -11.78
CA GLN A 489 -16.43 11.43 -11.20
C GLN A 489 -16.53 11.30 -9.67
N PHE A 490 -17.19 12.24 -9.00
CA PHE A 490 -17.37 12.24 -7.56
C PHE A 490 -18.84 12.51 -7.21
N ASP A 491 -19.33 11.97 -6.09
CA ASP A 491 -20.55 12.45 -5.46
C ASP A 491 -20.17 13.48 -4.38
N ILE A 492 -19.99 14.73 -4.78
CA ILE A 492 -19.53 15.80 -3.87
C ILE A 492 -20.72 16.52 -3.27
N GLU A 493 -20.82 16.47 -1.95
CA GLU A 493 -21.68 17.35 -1.17
C GLU A 493 -20.82 18.43 -0.50
N VAL A 494 -21.20 19.70 -0.66
CA VAL A 494 -20.53 20.82 0.01
C VAL A 494 -21.48 21.43 1.03
N ARG A 495 -21.07 21.46 2.30
CA ARG A 495 -21.81 22.09 3.40
C ARG A 495 -20.99 23.24 3.99
N HIS A 496 -21.68 24.31 4.34
CA HIS A 496 -21.09 25.52 4.90
C HIS A 496 -21.68 25.81 6.28
N ASP A 497 -20.86 26.43 7.15
CA ASP A 497 -21.28 26.99 8.44
C ASP A 497 -22.07 25.99 9.29
N LEU A 498 -21.60 24.74 9.36
CA LEU A 498 -22.27 23.70 10.13
C LEU A 498 -22.24 24.05 11.62
N THR A 499 -23.40 24.03 12.24
CA THR A 499 -23.52 24.05 13.71
C THR A 499 -22.92 22.77 14.30
N ARG A 500 -22.63 22.76 15.60
CA ARG A 500 -22.10 21.57 16.27
C ARG A 500 -23.01 20.34 16.09
N ALA A 501 -24.32 20.53 16.08
CA ALA A 501 -25.26 19.43 15.85
C ALA A 501 -25.15 18.86 14.43
N GLU A 502 -25.08 19.72 13.41
CA GLU A 502 -24.95 19.30 12.01
C GLU A 502 -23.58 18.71 11.71
N MET A 503 -22.51 19.21 12.36
CA MET A 503 -21.17 18.65 12.24
C MET A 503 -21.11 17.23 12.82
N ARG A 504 -21.77 16.97 13.95
CA ARG A 504 -21.89 15.60 14.49
C ARG A 504 -22.61 14.67 13.51
N GLU A 505 -23.74 15.11 12.96
CA GLU A 505 -24.49 14.32 11.97
C GLU A 505 -23.66 14.05 10.70
N ALA A 506 -22.86 15.02 10.26
CA ALA A 506 -21.92 14.85 9.15
C ALA A 506 -20.83 13.79 9.47
N LEU A 507 -20.31 13.77 10.69
CA LEU A 507 -19.30 12.80 11.13
C LEU A 507 -19.86 11.38 11.35
N GLU A 508 -21.12 11.26 11.75
CA GLU A 508 -21.84 9.97 11.87
C GLU A 508 -22.30 9.42 10.51
N SER A 509 -22.30 10.25 9.45
CA SER A 509 -22.76 9.84 8.14
C SER A 509 -21.80 8.89 7.44
N ASP A 510 -22.36 7.94 6.69
CA ASP A 510 -21.61 6.97 5.88
C ASP A 510 -21.07 7.67 4.63
N VAL A 511 -19.90 8.29 4.77
CA VAL A 511 -19.21 9.04 3.72
C VAL A 511 -17.81 8.47 3.54
N ASP A 512 -17.43 8.28 2.28
CA ASP A 512 -16.13 7.74 1.90
C ASP A 512 -14.99 8.68 2.29
N PHE A 513 -15.13 9.97 1.98
CA PHE A 513 -14.08 10.96 2.24
C PHE A 513 -14.63 12.30 2.76
N LEU A 514 -14.22 12.70 3.96
CA LEU A 514 -14.49 14.02 4.53
C LEU A 514 -13.32 14.98 4.26
N HIS A 515 -13.59 16.13 3.66
CA HIS A 515 -12.63 17.24 3.60
C HIS A 515 -13.14 18.40 4.46
N TYR A 516 -12.54 18.58 5.62
CA TYR A 516 -12.84 19.70 6.52
C TYR A 516 -11.88 20.86 6.26
N ILE A 517 -12.45 22.04 6.01
CA ILE A 517 -11.77 23.32 5.81
C ILE A 517 -12.25 24.26 6.92
N GLY A 518 -11.38 24.59 7.87
CA GLY A 518 -11.77 25.33 9.06
C GLY A 518 -10.61 25.55 10.02
N HIS A 519 -10.93 26.01 11.22
CA HIS A 519 -9.96 26.09 12.32
C HIS A 519 -10.17 24.94 13.30
N VAL A 520 -9.06 24.52 13.91
CA VAL A 520 -8.99 23.62 15.06
C VAL A 520 -8.12 24.32 16.11
N ASP A 521 -8.58 24.33 17.35
CA ASP A 521 -7.77 24.79 18.48
C ASP A 521 -7.96 23.86 19.70
N ASP A 522 -7.52 24.31 20.88
CA ASP A 522 -7.59 23.57 22.13
C ASP A 522 -9.02 23.21 22.57
N ARG A 523 -10.04 23.83 21.97
CA ARG A 523 -11.47 23.55 22.23
C ARG A 523 -12.07 22.59 21.20
N GLY A 524 -11.31 22.16 20.19
CA GLY A 524 -11.72 21.24 19.15
C GLY A 524 -11.94 21.87 17.77
N MET A 525 -12.74 21.21 16.94
CA MET A 525 -13.10 21.67 15.59
C MET A 525 -14.10 22.83 15.65
N GLN A 526 -13.82 23.92 14.93
CA GLN A 526 -14.72 25.07 14.88
C GLN A 526 -16.03 24.75 14.15
N CYS A 527 -17.15 25.04 14.82
CA CYS A 527 -18.49 25.04 14.26
C CYS A 527 -19.04 26.47 14.19
N ALA A 528 -20.15 26.68 13.46
CA ALA A 528 -20.75 28.02 13.32
C ALA A 528 -21.26 28.60 14.65
N ASP A 529 -21.66 27.76 15.61
CA ASP A 529 -22.24 28.16 16.89
C ASP A 529 -21.34 27.87 18.10
N SER A 530 -20.34 26.99 17.97
CA SER A 530 -19.48 26.52 19.07
C SER A 530 -18.25 25.74 18.57
N TYR A 531 -17.63 24.92 19.41
CA TYR A 531 -16.54 24.01 19.06
C TYR A 531 -16.96 22.56 19.35
N LEU A 532 -16.44 21.62 18.57
CA LEU A 532 -16.64 20.18 18.73
C LEU A 532 -15.29 19.51 19.00
N ASP A 533 -15.05 19.14 20.25
CA ASP A 533 -13.85 18.41 20.64
C ASP A 533 -14.09 16.91 20.59
N LEU A 534 -13.52 16.24 19.59
CA LEU A 534 -13.70 14.81 19.38
C LEU A 534 -12.96 13.95 20.42
N THR A 535 -12.03 14.52 21.20
CA THR A 535 -11.32 13.77 22.23
C THR A 535 -12.23 13.42 23.42
N ASP A 536 -13.18 14.31 23.75
CA ASP A 536 -14.08 14.20 24.90
C ASP A 536 -15.53 13.80 24.52
N GLU A 537 -15.78 13.42 23.26
CA GLU A 537 -17.11 13.09 22.76
C GLU A 537 -17.38 11.58 22.69
N ASP A 538 -18.62 11.18 22.96
CA ASP A 538 -19.11 9.84 22.67
C ASP A 538 -19.85 9.89 21.32
N LEU A 539 -19.12 9.56 20.27
CA LEU A 539 -19.53 9.66 18.87
C LEU A 539 -18.95 8.48 18.07
N GLU A 540 -19.80 7.76 17.35
CA GLU A 540 -19.37 6.74 16.39
C GLU A 540 -19.21 7.40 15.02
N ILE A 541 -18.02 7.29 14.43
CA ILE A 541 -17.70 7.99 13.18
C ILE A 541 -18.00 7.08 11.99
N GLY A 542 -18.91 7.52 11.11
CA GLY A 542 -19.25 6.85 9.85
C GLY A 542 -18.32 7.23 8.68
N VAL A 543 -17.52 8.28 8.85
CA VAL A 543 -16.55 8.73 7.84
C VAL A 543 -15.41 7.73 7.69
N SER A 544 -15.21 7.19 6.49
CA SER A 544 -14.16 6.20 6.19
C SER A 544 -12.75 6.79 6.24
N ALA A 545 -12.50 7.90 5.53
CA ALA A 545 -11.25 8.65 5.64
C ALA A 545 -11.48 10.16 5.57
N PHE A 546 -10.46 10.93 5.95
CA PHE A 546 -10.60 12.38 6.02
C PHE A 546 -9.33 13.17 5.69
N LEU A 547 -9.51 14.45 5.38
CA LEU A 547 -8.49 15.48 5.34
C LEU A 547 -8.94 16.65 6.23
N LEU A 548 -8.16 16.93 7.27
CA LEU A 548 -8.38 18.10 8.14
C LEU A 548 -7.43 19.22 7.71
N ASN A 549 -7.88 20.04 6.77
CA ASN A 549 -7.24 21.28 6.39
C ASN A 549 -7.53 22.39 7.42
N ALA A 550 -6.99 22.17 8.60
CA ALA A 550 -7.06 23.06 9.75
C ALA A 550 -5.72 23.02 10.46
N CYS A 551 -5.27 24.14 11.02
CA CYS A 551 -4.01 24.22 11.75
C CYS A 551 -4.01 23.28 12.98
N GLN A 552 -2.91 22.58 13.21
CA GLN A 552 -2.71 21.71 14.38
C GLN A 552 -3.82 20.65 14.57
N SER A 553 -4.29 20.05 13.47
CA SER A 553 -5.44 19.15 13.48
C SER A 553 -5.18 17.72 13.96
N TYR A 554 -3.94 17.40 14.37
CA TYR A 554 -3.53 16.04 14.76
C TYR A 554 -4.45 15.37 15.79
N GLN A 555 -4.67 16.00 16.95
CA GLN A 555 -5.41 15.38 18.06
C GLN A 555 -6.86 15.05 17.67
N GLN A 556 -7.49 15.95 16.90
CA GLN A 556 -8.86 15.73 16.41
C GLN A 556 -8.90 14.63 15.35
N GLY A 557 -7.88 14.53 14.48
CA GLY A 557 -7.78 13.44 13.51
C GLY A 557 -7.48 12.08 14.14
N GLU A 558 -6.63 12.03 15.16
CA GLU A 558 -6.39 10.82 15.94
C GLU A 558 -7.70 10.35 16.62
N ALA A 559 -8.48 11.28 17.19
CA ALA A 559 -9.80 10.98 17.73
C ALA A 559 -10.78 10.45 16.67
N LEU A 560 -10.79 10.98 15.44
CA LEU A 560 -11.60 10.42 14.34
C LEU A 560 -11.24 8.96 14.04
N VAL A 561 -9.95 8.63 14.02
CA VAL A 561 -9.47 7.27 13.78
C VAL A 561 -9.90 6.31 14.89
N HIS A 562 -9.67 6.69 16.15
CA HIS A 562 -10.10 5.87 17.30
C HIS A 562 -11.60 5.59 17.30
N ARG A 563 -12.41 6.52 16.75
CA ARG A 563 -13.88 6.46 16.78
C ARG A 563 -14.55 5.87 15.56
N GLY A 564 -13.82 5.54 14.49
CA GLY A 564 -14.44 4.90 13.33
C GLY A 564 -13.66 5.02 12.03
N SER A 565 -12.94 6.13 11.81
CA SER A 565 -12.22 6.32 10.56
C SER A 565 -11.03 5.37 10.41
N ARG A 566 -10.76 4.96 9.17
CA ARG A 566 -9.61 4.09 8.83
C ARG A 566 -8.31 4.87 8.75
N GLY A 567 -8.37 6.16 8.47
CA GLY A 567 -7.20 7.03 8.46
C GLY A 567 -7.52 8.41 7.91
N GLY A 568 -6.58 9.33 8.05
CA GLY A 568 -6.73 10.64 7.45
C GLY A 568 -5.48 11.48 7.46
N ILE A 569 -5.54 12.60 6.74
CA ILE A 569 -4.44 13.55 6.61
C ILE A 569 -4.69 14.73 7.54
N VAL A 570 -3.71 15.03 8.38
CA VAL A 570 -3.75 16.08 9.40
C VAL A 570 -2.54 17.00 9.31
N THR A 571 -2.60 18.15 9.96
CA THR A 571 -1.48 19.09 10.06
C THR A 571 -0.89 19.08 11.47
N LEU A 572 0.43 19.25 11.56
CA LEU A 572 1.15 19.40 12.84
C LEU A 572 1.41 20.87 13.21
N SER A 573 1.24 21.79 12.25
CA SER A 573 1.54 23.20 12.41
C SER A 573 0.59 24.05 11.55
N ASP A 574 0.66 25.38 11.71
CA ASP A 574 -0.15 26.30 10.93
C ASP A 574 0.16 26.18 9.43
N VAL A 575 -0.90 26.07 8.62
CA VAL A 575 -0.81 26.02 7.15
C VAL A 575 -1.54 27.22 6.56
N ALA A 576 -0.98 27.81 5.51
CA ALA A 576 -1.64 28.90 4.78
C ALA A 576 -2.81 28.36 3.94
N ASN A 577 -3.84 29.19 3.76
CA ASN A 577 -5.08 28.83 3.09
C ASN A 577 -4.86 28.31 1.64
N SER A 578 -4.18 29.08 0.79
CA SER A 578 -4.00 28.71 -0.62
C SER A 578 -3.30 27.35 -0.84
N PRO A 579 -2.19 27.02 -0.15
CA PRO A 579 -1.58 25.67 -0.21
C PRO A 579 -2.50 24.55 0.28
N ALA A 580 -3.26 24.78 1.37
CA ALA A 580 -4.19 23.78 1.92
C ALA A 580 -5.28 23.40 0.90
N THR A 581 -5.88 24.40 0.25
CA THR A 581 -6.87 24.20 -0.81
C THR A 581 -6.31 23.42 -1.99
N THR A 582 -5.09 23.73 -2.41
CA THR A 582 -4.41 23.02 -3.52
C THR A 582 -4.15 21.56 -3.15
N LEU A 583 -3.67 21.30 -1.94
CA LEU A 583 -3.44 19.95 -1.43
C LEU A 583 -4.74 19.14 -1.42
N GLY A 584 -5.84 19.71 -0.90
CA GLY A 584 -7.13 19.02 -0.81
C GLY A 584 -7.65 18.55 -2.16
N ARG A 585 -7.48 19.36 -3.22
CA ARG A 585 -7.82 18.98 -4.60
C ARG A 585 -6.97 17.83 -5.11
N ILE A 586 -5.65 17.90 -4.89
CA ILE A 586 -4.71 16.86 -5.33
C ILE A 586 -5.05 15.52 -4.64
N ILE A 587 -5.21 15.54 -3.32
CA ILE A 587 -5.53 14.34 -2.54
C ILE A 587 -6.85 13.71 -3.00
N ALA A 588 -7.91 14.50 -3.14
CA ALA A 588 -9.20 13.96 -3.56
C ALA A 588 -9.14 13.31 -4.96
N ARG A 589 -8.46 13.95 -5.92
CA ARG A 589 -8.27 13.37 -7.26
C ARG A 589 -7.41 12.10 -7.25
N LEU A 590 -6.33 12.06 -6.47
CA LEU A 590 -5.51 10.86 -6.31
C LEU A 590 -6.30 9.71 -5.69
N MET A 591 -7.03 9.96 -4.60
CA MET A 591 -7.83 8.94 -3.91
C MET A 591 -8.95 8.39 -4.80
N ASN A 592 -9.61 9.24 -5.59
CA ASN A 592 -10.61 8.79 -6.57
C ASN A 592 -10.00 8.01 -7.74
N SER A 593 -8.70 8.21 -8.01
CA SER A 593 -7.93 7.41 -8.97
C SER A 593 -7.39 6.09 -8.36
N GLY A 594 -7.69 5.83 -7.08
CA GLY A 594 -7.36 4.60 -6.37
C GLY A 594 -6.03 4.61 -5.62
N PHE A 595 -5.41 5.78 -5.45
CA PHE A 595 -4.26 5.92 -4.54
C PHE A 595 -4.72 5.73 -3.10
N ASN A 596 -3.86 5.10 -2.28
CA ASN A 596 -4.05 5.10 -0.83
C ASN A 596 -3.64 6.47 -0.23
N LEU A 597 -4.00 6.73 1.03
CA LEU A 597 -3.71 8.01 1.72
C LEU A 597 -2.21 8.36 1.71
N ARG A 598 -1.35 7.38 1.98
CA ARG A 598 0.09 7.59 2.15
C ARG A 598 0.79 7.91 0.82
N THR A 599 0.50 7.17 -0.25
CA THR A 599 1.02 7.44 -1.60
C THR A 599 0.40 8.72 -2.17
N ALA A 600 -0.88 9.01 -1.89
CA ALA A 600 -1.50 10.27 -2.30
C ALA A 600 -0.79 11.47 -1.69
N LEU A 601 -0.48 11.42 -0.38
CA LEU A 601 0.29 12.47 0.29
C LEU A 601 1.74 12.55 -0.24
N HIS A 602 2.38 11.42 -0.53
CA HIS A 602 3.73 11.38 -1.14
C HIS A 602 3.75 12.14 -2.48
N VAL A 603 2.81 11.86 -3.37
CA VAL A 603 2.71 12.54 -4.67
C VAL A 603 2.41 14.03 -4.49
N ALA A 604 1.51 14.37 -3.58
CA ALA A 604 1.15 15.76 -3.33
C ALA A 604 2.30 16.59 -2.71
N LYS A 605 3.17 15.96 -1.90
CA LYS A 605 4.39 16.57 -1.34
C LYS A 605 5.42 16.96 -2.42
N ARG A 606 5.40 16.33 -3.60
CA ARG A 606 6.28 16.70 -4.71
C ARG A 606 5.90 18.06 -5.32
N GLU A 607 4.59 18.35 -5.39
CA GLU A 607 4.08 19.62 -5.93
C GLU A 607 4.20 20.76 -4.92
N LEU A 608 3.98 20.49 -3.63
CA LEU A 608 3.84 21.51 -2.60
C LEU A 608 4.97 21.45 -1.56
N ILE A 609 5.77 22.52 -1.48
CA ILE A 609 6.82 22.72 -0.47
C ILE A 609 6.25 22.62 0.96
N THR A 610 5.01 23.06 1.18
CA THR A 610 4.32 22.99 2.49
C THR A 610 3.81 21.59 2.84
N GLY A 611 3.91 20.61 1.93
CA GLY A 611 3.43 19.25 2.17
C GLY A 611 4.08 18.57 3.38
N HIS A 612 5.29 18.98 3.78
CA HIS A 612 5.97 18.50 4.99
C HIS A 612 5.24 18.79 6.31
N GLN A 613 4.29 19.72 6.31
CA GLN A 613 3.47 20.04 7.49
C GLN A 613 2.33 19.03 7.70
N TYR A 614 2.11 18.16 6.71
CA TYR A 614 1.06 17.15 6.70
C TYR A 614 1.61 15.76 6.95
N ILE A 615 0.89 15.01 7.78
CA ILE A 615 1.13 13.58 8.03
C ILE A 615 -0.17 12.81 7.87
N VAL A 616 -0.05 11.51 7.61
CA VAL A 616 -1.17 10.59 7.73
C VAL A 616 -1.24 10.05 9.17
N VAL A 617 -2.44 9.96 9.72
CA VAL A 617 -2.76 9.26 10.97
C VAL A 617 -3.70 8.10 10.68
N GLY A 618 -3.48 6.93 11.29
CA GLY A 618 -4.23 5.70 11.05
C GLY A 618 -3.58 4.77 10.03
N ASP A 619 -4.39 4.03 9.26
CA ASP A 619 -3.89 3.14 8.20
C ASP A 619 -3.71 3.96 6.93
N GLY A 620 -2.46 4.34 6.65
CA GLY A 620 -2.16 5.06 5.41
C GLY A 620 -2.50 4.26 4.15
N GLY A 621 -2.61 2.94 4.24
CA GLY A 621 -2.89 2.00 3.15
C GLY A 621 -4.36 2.00 2.78
N THR A 622 -5.18 2.79 3.49
CA THR A 622 -6.57 3.02 3.17
C THR A 622 -6.73 3.54 1.75
N THR A 623 -7.34 2.69 0.93
CA THR A 623 -7.88 3.01 -0.39
C THR A 623 -9.40 3.00 -0.30
N ILE A 624 -10.06 3.92 -1.02
CA ILE A 624 -11.52 4.12 -0.96
C ILE A 624 -12.16 4.01 -2.35
N CYS A 625 -11.37 4.17 -3.41
CA CYS A 625 -11.78 3.91 -4.79
C CYS A 625 -10.90 2.84 -5.40
N ARG A 626 -11.45 1.97 -6.25
CA ARG A 626 -10.63 1.03 -7.02
C ARG A 626 -9.97 1.73 -8.21
N SER A 627 -8.65 1.61 -8.34
CA SER A 627 -7.95 2.01 -9.58
C SER A 627 -8.43 1.16 -10.75
N ARG A 628 -8.77 1.81 -11.88
CA ARG A 628 -9.20 1.11 -13.11
C ARG A 628 -8.10 0.22 -13.68
N GLY A 629 -6.84 0.65 -13.57
CA GLY A 629 -5.67 -0.12 -14.00
C GLY A 629 -5.19 -1.13 -12.95
N GLY A 630 -5.88 -1.24 -11.82
CA GLY A 630 -5.48 -2.08 -10.68
C GLY A 630 -4.38 -1.47 -9.82
N ILE A 631 -3.42 -0.76 -10.41
CA ILE A 631 -2.28 -0.15 -9.71
C ILE A 631 -2.36 1.39 -9.70
N ALA A 632 -1.62 2.03 -8.81
CA ALA A 632 -1.46 3.49 -8.80
C ALA A 632 -0.24 3.90 -9.65
N THR A 633 -0.44 4.81 -10.60
CA THR A 633 0.57 5.17 -11.60
C THR A 633 0.77 6.67 -11.63
N VAL A 634 2.03 7.11 -11.61
CA VAL A 634 2.44 8.50 -11.81
C VAL A 634 3.38 8.57 -13.01
N MET A 635 3.14 9.50 -13.93
CA MET A 635 3.97 9.67 -15.12
C MET A 635 4.81 10.94 -15.03
N ASP A 636 6.09 10.81 -15.31
CA ASP A 636 7.02 11.92 -15.54
C ASP A 636 7.22 12.05 -17.06
N VAL A 637 6.82 13.17 -17.66
CA VAL A 637 6.88 13.37 -19.12
C VAL A 637 7.84 14.50 -19.46
N ASN A 638 8.81 14.21 -20.31
CA ASN A 638 9.80 15.19 -20.77
C ASN A 638 9.80 15.25 -22.32
N SER A 639 9.86 16.46 -22.87
CA SER A 639 9.98 16.64 -24.32
C SER A 639 11.40 16.34 -24.79
N ALA A 640 11.52 15.44 -25.76
CA ALA A 640 12.76 15.08 -26.45
C ALA A 640 12.70 15.53 -27.93
N GLY A 641 12.41 16.81 -28.15
CA GLY A 641 12.31 17.39 -29.49
C GLY A 641 10.93 17.15 -30.12
N ALA A 642 10.81 16.15 -31.00
CA ALA A 642 9.54 15.77 -31.62
C ALA A 642 8.91 14.51 -31.01
N MET A 643 9.61 13.91 -30.04
CA MET A 643 9.24 12.69 -29.33
C MET A 643 9.27 12.97 -27.82
N TRP A 644 8.83 12.00 -27.03
CA TRP A 644 8.72 12.10 -25.59
C TRP A 644 9.53 11.02 -24.89
N ASP A 645 10.15 11.39 -23.78
CA ASP A 645 10.69 10.47 -22.78
C ASP A 645 9.72 10.42 -21.60
N ILE A 646 9.32 9.22 -21.21
CA ILE A 646 8.32 8.97 -20.16
C ILE A 646 8.93 8.07 -19.09
N SER A 647 8.91 8.52 -17.84
CA SER A 647 9.16 7.67 -16.67
C SER A 647 7.83 7.32 -16.00
N VAL A 648 7.50 6.04 -15.93
CA VAL A 648 6.27 5.54 -15.31
C VAL A 648 6.61 4.94 -13.95
N ARG A 649 6.16 5.59 -12.87
CA ARG A 649 6.30 5.09 -11.50
C ARG A 649 5.02 4.38 -11.09
N THR A 650 5.16 3.17 -10.57
CA THR A 650 4.03 2.37 -10.10
C THR A 650 4.12 2.08 -8.61
N TYR A 651 2.98 2.18 -7.93
CA TYR A 651 2.85 1.99 -6.49
C TYR A 651 1.80 0.91 -6.20
N PRO A 652 2.04 0.03 -5.21
CA PRO A 652 1.08 -0.99 -4.85
C PRO A 652 -0.17 -0.39 -4.20
N VAL A 653 -1.34 -0.94 -4.55
CA VAL A 653 -2.63 -0.52 -3.97
C VAL A 653 -3.59 -1.70 -3.83
N GLY A 654 -4.27 -1.76 -2.69
CA GLY A 654 -5.27 -2.80 -2.39
C GLY A 654 -4.79 -4.23 -2.71
N PRO A 655 -5.52 -5.00 -3.54
CA PRO A 655 -5.14 -6.38 -3.89
C PRO A 655 -3.92 -6.48 -4.84
N TYR A 656 -3.47 -5.37 -5.42
CA TYR A 656 -2.32 -5.30 -6.33
C TYR A 656 -1.08 -4.82 -5.58
N GLY A 657 -0.65 -5.62 -4.61
CA GLY A 657 0.50 -5.34 -3.74
C GLY A 657 1.86 -5.46 -4.43
N VAL A 658 2.94 -5.35 -3.64
CA VAL A 658 4.34 -5.53 -4.08
C VAL A 658 4.49 -6.86 -4.85
N GLY A 659 5.28 -6.91 -5.92
CA GLY A 659 5.42 -8.11 -6.76
C GLY A 659 4.27 -8.36 -7.73
N THR A 660 3.28 -7.46 -7.85
CA THR A 660 2.30 -7.52 -8.94
C THR A 660 3.01 -7.37 -10.29
N LEU A 661 2.58 -8.12 -11.30
CA LEU A 661 3.00 -7.91 -12.68
C LEU A 661 2.05 -6.96 -13.39
N TYR A 662 2.60 -6.05 -14.18
CA TYR A 662 1.84 -5.21 -15.10
C TYR A 662 2.61 -4.98 -16.40
N SER A 663 1.88 -4.58 -17.44
CA SER A 663 2.46 -4.11 -18.70
C SER A 663 1.98 -2.69 -18.95
N PRO A 664 2.87 -1.71 -19.23
CA PRO A 664 2.47 -0.41 -19.72
C PRO A 664 1.60 -0.56 -20.98
N THR A 665 0.45 0.11 -21.02
CA THR A 665 -0.46 0.06 -22.18
C THR A 665 -0.02 1.05 -23.26
N ILE A 666 1.22 0.90 -23.75
CA ILE A 666 1.80 1.75 -24.78
C ILE A 666 2.12 0.88 -26.01
N ASP A 667 1.61 1.28 -27.18
CA ASP A 667 1.82 0.52 -28.42
C ASP A 667 3.31 0.29 -28.69
N GLY A 668 3.72 -0.98 -28.86
CA GLY A 668 5.11 -1.37 -29.12
C GLY A 668 5.94 -1.67 -27.88
N ILE A 669 5.35 -1.57 -26.69
CA ILE A 669 5.97 -2.01 -25.42
C ILE A 669 5.23 -3.26 -24.94
N ASP A 670 5.87 -4.42 -25.12
CA ASP A 670 5.30 -5.73 -24.79
C ASP A 670 5.92 -6.35 -23.52
N MET A 671 6.85 -5.64 -22.86
CA MET A 671 7.52 -6.13 -21.64
C MET A 671 6.64 -5.96 -20.40
N ASN A 672 6.72 -6.96 -19.51
CA ASN A 672 6.14 -6.88 -18.17
C ASN A 672 7.13 -6.24 -17.20
N TYR A 673 6.57 -5.64 -16.14
CA TYR A 673 7.29 -4.99 -15.04
C TYR A 673 6.71 -5.45 -13.71
N VAL A 674 7.50 -5.32 -12.64
CA VAL A 674 7.06 -5.62 -11.27
C VAL A 674 6.59 -4.35 -10.56
N VAL A 675 5.68 -4.44 -9.58
CA VAL A 675 5.31 -3.32 -8.70
C VAL A 675 6.04 -3.42 -7.34
N PRO A 676 6.58 -2.34 -6.75
CA PRO A 676 6.80 -1.06 -7.39
C PRO A 676 7.89 -1.17 -8.46
N SER A 677 7.82 -0.32 -9.47
CA SER A 677 8.92 -0.10 -10.39
C SER A 677 8.91 1.31 -10.96
N ARG A 678 9.99 1.62 -11.66
CA ARG A 678 10.14 2.82 -12.46
C ARG A 678 10.54 2.40 -13.87
N ALA A 679 9.58 2.41 -14.79
CA ALA A 679 9.82 2.10 -16.19
C ALA A 679 10.26 3.36 -16.93
N GLU A 680 11.46 3.34 -17.52
CA GLU A 680 11.99 4.42 -18.36
C GLU A 680 11.74 4.09 -19.83
N LEU A 681 10.93 4.90 -20.50
CA LEU A 681 10.45 4.67 -21.86
C LEU A 681 10.83 5.86 -22.74
N SER A 682 11.56 5.60 -23.82
CA SER A 682 12.04 6.63 -24.75
C SER A 682 11.42 6.49 -26.13
N ASP A 683 11.60 7.52 -26.97
CA ASP A 683 11.12 7.55 -28.34
C ASP A 683 9.60 7.34 -28.46
N ILE A 684 8.83 7.92 -27.54
CA ILE A 684 7.37 7.87 -27.56
C ILE A 684 6.80 8.96 -28.46
N THR A 685 5.94 8.59 -29.41
CA THR A 685 5.26 9.56 -30.28
C THR A 685 4.16 10.30 -29.52
N THR A 686 3.78 11.49 -29.99
CA THR A 686 2.63 12.22 -29.44
C THR A 686 1.34 11.39 -29.49
N ASP A 687 1.10 10.64 -30.57
CA ASP A 687 -0.10 9.79 -30.69
C ASP A 687 -0.12 8.67 -29.63
N GLN A 688 1.02 8.01 -29.39
CA GLN A 688 1.16 7.01 -28.32
C GLN A 688 0.94 7.63 -26.94
N LEU A 689 1.52 8.80 -26.68
CA LEU A 689 1.34 9.52 -25.41
C LEU A 689 -0.14 9.87 -25.19
N CYS A 690 -0.80 10.46 -26.19
CA CYS A 690 -2.23 10.79 -26.10
C CYS A 690 -3.10 9.55 -25.84
N ASN A 691 -2.84 8.44 -26.56
CA ASN A 691 -3.58 7.20 -26.36
C ASN A 691 -3.50 6.70 -24.91
N VAL A 692 -2.31 6.79 -24.29
CA VAL A 692 -2.09 6.36 -22.90
C VAL A 692 -2.80 7.29 -21.91
N LEU A 693 -2.71 8.60 -22.13
CA LEU A 693 -3.37 9.61 -21.29
C LEU A 693 -4.90 9.51 -21.35
N ASP A 694 -5.46 9.04 -22.48
CA ASP A 694 -6.90 8.85 -22.67
C ASP A 694 -7.47 7.61 -21.94
N LEU A 695 -6.63 6.69 -21.44
CA LEU A 695 -7.08 5.46 -20.77
C LEU A 695 -7.72 5.72 -19.39
N GLY A 696 -7.40 6.83 -18.75
CA GLY A 696 -7.91 7.18 -17.43
C GLY A 696 -7.34 8.49 -16.91
N ILE A 697 -7.80 8.92 -15.73
CA ILE A 697 -7.21 10.06 -15.04
C ILE A 697 -5.90 9.61 -14.38
N ILE A 698 -4.79 10.17 -14.84
CA ILE A 698 -3.45 9.86 -14.37
C ILE A 698 -2.78 11.17 -13.96
N PRO A 699 -2.12 11.23 -12.78
CA PRO A 699 -1.25 12.35 -12.43
C PRO A 699 0.02 12.33 -13.30
N VAL A 700 0.25 13.45 -14.00
CA VAL A 700 1.38 13.64 -14.91
C VAL A 700 2.23 14.81 -14.43
N PHE A 701 3.51 14.60 -14.19
CA PHE A 701 4.48 15.67 -13.98
C PHE A 701 5.09 16.06 -15.32
N TYR A 702 4.86 17.31 -15.73
CA TYR A 702 5.47 17.92 -16.91
C TYR A 702 6.19 19.19 -16.45
N GLU A 703 7.50 19.29 -16.73
CA GLU A 703 8.35 20.39 -16.23
C GLU A 703 8.28 20.57 -14.70
N ASP A 704 8.20 19.46 -13.96
CA ASP A 704 8.04 19.38 -12.49
C ASP A 704 6.72 19.96 -11.92
N GLU A 705 5.77 20.33 -12.77
CA GLU A 705 4.42 20.72 -12.35
C GLU A 705 3.43 19.55 -12.51
N LEU A 706 2.61 19.30 -11.48
CA LEU A 706 1.54 18.31 -11.52
C LEU A 706 0.39 18.77 -12.43
N ARG A 707 0.11 17.97 -13.43
CA ARG A 707 -1.02 18.05 -14.37
C ARG A 707 -1.83 16.76 -14.33
N TRP A 708 -3.00 16.78 -14.96
CA TRP A 708 -3.87 15.62 -15.08
C TRP A 708 -4.11 15.30 -16.55
N SER A 709 -4.17 14.00 -16.86
CA SER A 709 -4.31 13.53 -18.24
C SER A 709 -5.55 14.06 -18.97
N ASP A 710 -6.63 14.37 -18.24
CA ASP A 710 -7.88 14.90 -18.77
C ASP A 710 -7.88 16.42 -19.03
N GLU A 711 -6.83 17.12 -18.59
CA GLU A 711 -6.65 18.57 -18.83
C GLU A 711 -5.87 18.86 -20.12
N GLY A 712 -5.25 17.83 -20.71
CA GLY A 712 -4.34 17.95 -21.85
C GLY A 712 -2.96 18.48 -21.47
N LEU A 713 -1.92 18.07 -22.21
CA LEU A 713 -0.59 18.65 -22.09
C LEU A 713 -0.51 19.95 -22.93
N PRO A 714 0.33 20.94 -22.54
CA PRO A 714 0.54 22.14 -23.36
C PRO A 714 1.10 21.79 -24.75
N ASP A 715 0.63 22.49 -25.78
CA ASP A 715 1.07 22.36 -27.19
C ASP A 715 2.57 22.66 -27.41
#